data_AF-A0A1Y4HIX9-F1
#
_entry.id   AF-A0A1Y4HIX9-F1
#
_cell.length_a   1.000
_cell.length_b   1.000
_cell.length_c   1.000
_cell.angle_alpha   90.00
_cell.angle_beta   90.00
_cell.angle_gamma   90.00
#
_symmetry.space_group_name_H-M   'P 1'
#
loop_
_entity.id
_entity.type
_entity.pdbx_description
1 polymer ?
#
loop_
_entity_poly.entity_id
_entity_poly.type
_entity_poly.pdbx_seq_one_letter_code
_entity_poly.pdbx_strand_id
1 'polypeptide(L)'
;MRILNTRRGGRLVQPEITETVKASAKNAIRLTAMVGLGFLLAFMATPEIAMAEETNNASSEIVDEVVEGSNNEQINQGQDTEDAVYIGNQGYETLCEAVQQAEDGATLTLHKDASAGIQYAYQQKIPKSIYIDLNGFTLTVEDGQTIIIQNTATVTIKDSAGNSGKIVGNNGNGVINCLGNLTVESGQIVNRANASSGRTIVVNSGATFTMTGGVVSSESTVPNTIILTEAGAKVEISGGKLTGNREKATVIKLTGSSAKISGDAELYGAFGITLFTQDGYDDVPAAMSTLEMSGGSIDTKNFAISGNNLTSAGSTVTINDCSINTDEASIYWPMEGVLTINGGTITGLTALEAKMGTITIGGGTFTGTGTGKGTYSNGGSGDDGSALVFVGQLYGTSSGQYDTNRNLTVTVKNAQLNSRYANAVAVYNAGEEGQASDDGPTTNIDIASSVVMRPADGQDGIRLTSKEDGFTFNGDKVETGKVTVTNAELVNAAAQAQNKVETLTPGSGSSESATTTMYTLYSTLNRAIENASTAEEGKAEVKLLSDVTGDVTVPEKANIELNLNGKQVTGDIQGTGELAITGSGTIVGHVTGSNVSTGAGVNVVNPPYVPPVQSGNKVTVSDTKGGKVAVSPSRASKGDTVTITATPDEGKRVWTVSVTDKSGKAITVKKDSKDNTWTFSMPDSPATVKVSFVCDGGSSCPSRNLIDVKVGEWYHDAIDWAVENGVMTGYDDGSHKFGPDDTLTRSQLAATLYKKAGQPAVDASKVSSYTDCDASAWYAKAVAWATQQGLMTGYDDGFGRFDPDAELTREQLAVVFWRNAGKPGATADLAKFPDGSETSSWAEDAVEWAVSTGLLKGYDNTGELGPSGDLTRAQMATVMYRQANEE
;
A
#
# COMPACT_ATOMS: atom_id res chain seq x y z
N MET A 1 16.12 19.01 34.63
CA MET A 1 16.50 20.36 35.10
C MET A 1 16.82 21.25 33.90
N ARG A 2 16.74 22.59 34.01
CA ARG A 2 17.17 23.52 32.96
C ARG A 2 18.68 23.79 33.03
N ILE A 3 19.44 23.47 31.97
CA ILE A 3 20.60 24.24 31.47
C ILE A 3 20.54 24.09 29.93
N LEU A 4 20.05 25.07 29.19
CA LEU A 4 20.76 26.24 28.63
C LEU A 4 21.86 25.88 27.61
N ASN A 5 21.73 26.47 26.43
CA ASN A 5 22.49 26.16 25.22
C ASN A 5 23.47 27.31 24.94
N THR A 6 24.75 27.02 24.70
CA THR A 6 25.76 28.04 24.29
C THR A 6 26.64 27.53 23.15
N ARG A 7 26.40 28.05 21.94
CA ARG A 7 27.31 27.88 20.80
C ARG A 7 28.51 28.81 20.92
N ARG A 8 29.73 28.30 20.67
CA ARG A 8 30.67 28.87 19.68
C ARG A 8 31.83 27.89 19.41
N GLY A 9 32.26 27.83 18.14
CA GLY A 9 33.19 26.81 17.67
C GLY A 9 34.67 27.11 17.94
N GLY A 10 35.48 26.06 17.81
CA GLY A 10 36.94 26.12 17.76
C GLY A 10 37.46 25.04 16.81
N ARG A 11 38.33 25.42 15.87
CA ARG A 11 38.87 24.52 14.83
C ARG A 11 40.23 23.99 15.29
N LEU A 12 40.30 22.72 15.63
CA LEU A 12 41.52 21.95 15.86
C LEU A 12 41.39 20.69 14.98
N VAL A 13 42.13 20.54 13.87
CA VAL A 13 43.58 20.25 13.79
C VAL A 13 43.86 18.87 14.41
N GLN A 14 43.98 17.87 13.54
CA GLN A 14 44.56 16.55 13.88
C GLN A 14 46.02 16.71 14.31
N PRO A 15 46.53 15.73 15.07
CA PRO A 15 47.63 14.96 14.50
C PRO A 15 47.35 13.44 14.49
N GLU A 16 48.01 12.76 13.56
CA GLU A 16 48.05 11.30 13.47
C GLU A 16 48.84 10.71 14.65
N ILE A 17 48.43 9.54 15.14
CA ILE A 17 49.33 8.58 15.80
C ILE A 17 49.06 7.20 15.18
N THR A 18 50.10 6.60 14.63
CA THR A 18 50.07 5.35 13.86
C THR A 18 49.93 4.11 14.76
N GLU A 19 49.67 2.95 14.14
CA GLU A 19 49.67 1.59 14.70
C GLU A 19 50.65 1.38 15.87
N THR A 20 50.31 0.60 16.90
CA THR A 20 50.39 -0.88 16.82
C THR A 20 49.85 -1.52 18.11
N VAL A 21 49.15 -2.66 18.01
CA VAL A 21 49.34 -3.91 18.81
C VAL A 21 48.20 -4.89 18.50
N LYS A 22 48.54 -6.11 18.06
CA LYS A 22 47.62 -7.25 17.99
C LYS A 22 47.65 -8.04 19.30
N ALA A 23 46.54 -8.73 19.59
CA ALA A 23 46.35 -9.75 20.63
C ALA A 23 46.34 -9.26 22.10
N SER A 24 45.13 -9.24 22.68
CA SER A 24 44.71 -10.33 23.58
C SER A 24 43.19 -10.33 23.78
N ALA A 25 42.52 -11.39 23.36
CA ALA A 25 41.06 -11.56 23.51
C ALA A 25 40.70 -13.03 23.79
N LYS A 26 41.34 -13.64 24.80
CA LYS A 26 40.95 -14.93 25.37
C LYS A 26 41.10 -14.93 26.89
N ASN A 27 40.00 -15.25 27.58
CA ASN A 27 39.81 -15.74 28.95
C ASN A 27 38.86 -14.87 29.80
N ALA A 28 37.61 -15.35 30.02
CA ALA A 28 36.86 -15.23 31.29
C ALA A 28 35.42 -15.84 31.24
N ILE A 29 35.21 -17.04 30.69
CA ILE A 29 33.90 -17.74 30.78
C ILE A 29 34.07 -19.22 31.17
N ARG A 30 33.33 -19.62 32.23
CA ARG A 30 32.95 -20.98 32.70
C ARG A 30 34.03 -22.03 33.04
N LEU A 31 33.92 -22.53 34.28
CA LEU A 31 33.82 -23.95 34.69
C LEU A 31 33.22 -23.96 36.14
N THR A 32 32.52 -24.97 36.67
CA THR A 32 32.18 -26.35 36.25
C THR A 32 30.80 -26.72 36.83
N ALA A 33 30.16 -27.81 36.37
CA ALA A 33 28.98 -28.42 37.01
C ALA A 33 29.32 -29.80 37.62
N MET A 34 28.52 -30.31 38.57
CA MET A 34 28.18 -31.75 38.62
C MET A 34 27.08 -32.16 39.64
N VAL A 35 26.34 -33.18 39.18
CA VAL A 35 25.42 -34.14 39.83
C VAL A 35 25.78 -34.58 41.26
N GLY A 36 24.76 -34.87 42.11
CA GLY A 36 24.93 -35.72 43.30
C GLY A 36 23.70 -35.87 44.21
N LEU A 37 23.21 -37.09 44.42
CA LEU A 37 22.15 -37.45 45.38
C LEU A 37 22.78 -38.04 46.66
N GLY A 38 22.47 -37.53 47.86
CA GLY A 38 23.19 -37.95 49.09
C GLY A 38 22.51 -37.59 50.43
N PHE A 39 21.95 -38.62 51.07
CA PHE A 39 21.19 -38.66 52.33
C PHE A 39 21.93 -38.23 53.64
N LEU A 40 21.15 -37.70 54.61
CA LEU A 40 21.12 -38.03 56.06
C LEU A 40 21.91 -37.20 57.14
N LEU A 41 21.15 -36.61 58.09
CA LEU A 41 21.48 -36.20 59.49
C LEU A 41 22.55 -35.08 59.71
N ALA A 42 22.56 -34.27 60.79
CA ALA A 42 21.70 -34.12 61.98
C ALA A 42 21.94 -32.76 62.71
N PHE A 43 20.94 -32.24 63.45
CA PHE A 43 21.06 -31.31 64.62
C PHE A 43 21.64 -29.89 64.35
N MET A 44 21.37 -28.83 65.14
CA MET A 44 20.25 -28.47 66.03
C MET A 44 20.30 -26.94 66.36
N ALA A 45 19.22 -26.41 66.95
CA ALA A 45 19.16 -25.21 67.82
C ALA A 45 19.46 -23.80 67.26
N THR A 46 18.39 -23.00 67.14
CA THR A 46 18.35 -21.54 67.43
C THR A 46 18.50 -21.31 68.96
N PRO A 47 18.82 -20.09 69.50
CA PRO A 47 17.90 -18.92 69.53
C PRO A 47 18.52 -17.50 69.49
N GLU A 48 17.65 -16.50 69.23
CA GLU A 48 17.50 -15.12 69.82
C GLU A 48 18.74 -14.23 70.12
N ILE A 49 18.67 -12.88 70.01
CA ILE A 49 18.03 -11.92 70.94
C ILE A 49 18.03 -10.48 70.33
N ALA A 50 17.01 -9.65 70.69
CA ALA A 50 16.90 -8.15 70.74
C ALA A 50 17.59 -7.25 69.65
N MET A 51 16.99 -6.17 69.12
CA MET A 51 16.41 -4.94 69.74
C MET A 51 17.43 -4.12 70.57
N ALA A 52 17.44 -2.77 70.58
CA ALA A 52 16.45 -1.78 70.12
C ALA A 52 17.07 -0.40 69.74
N GLU A 53 16.20 0.53 69.29
CA GLU A 53 16.19 1.98 69.65
C GLU A 53 17.26 2.96 69.06
N GLU A 54 17.06 4.30 69.05
CA GLU A 54 16.02 5.13 69.72
C GLU A 54 15.67 6.46 68.99
N THR A 55 14.67 7.19 69.52
CA THR A 55 14.22 8.59 69.24
C THR A 55 13.49 8.83 67.91
N ASN A 56 12.60 9.84 67.70
CA ASN A 56 11.91 10.87 68.53
C ASN A 56 10.70 11.43 67.70
N ASN A 57 9.64 12.10 68.19
CA ASN A 57 9.13 12.44 69.53
C ASN A 57 7.60 12.78 69.45
N ALA A 58 7.00 13.16 70.59
CA ALA A 58 5.83 14.00 70.88
C ALA A 58 5.14 14.84 69.77
N SER A 59 3.85 15.20 69.85
CA SER A 59 2.68 14.80 70.71
C SER A 59 1.42 15.54 70.18
N SER A 60 0.20 15.53 70.72
CA SER A 60 -0.47 14.89 71.88
C SER A 60 -1.93 14.52 71.45
N GLU A 61 -3.00 14.28 72.23
CA GLU A 61 -3.40 14.40 73.65
C GLU A 61 -4.55 13.39 73.94
N ILE A 62 -5.22 13.42 75.11
CA ILE A 62 -6.40 12.57 75.46
C ILE A 62 -7.53 13.41 76.06
N VAL A 63 -8.79 13.10 75.71
CA VAL A 63 -9.98 13.33 76.57
C VAL A 63 -10.89 12.10 76.46
N ASP A 64 -11.50 11.72 77.58
CA ASP A 64 -12.37 10.55 77.76
C ASP A 64 -13.65 10.99 78.48
N GLU A 65 -14.84 10.63 78.00
CA GLU A 65 -16.11 10.92 78.67
C GLU A 65 -17.18 9.87 78.32
N VAL A 66 -17.84 9.34 79.36
CA VAL A 66 -18.79 8.21 79.27
C VAL A 66 -20.22 8.70 79.50
N VAL A 67 -21.13 8.33 78.60
CA VAL A 67 -22.59 8.50 78.79
C VAL A 67 -23.31 7.23 78.34
N GLU A 68 -24.01 6.56 79.25
CA GLU A 68 -25.02 5.55 78.91
C GLU A 68 -26.32 6.23 78.45
N GLY A 69 -26.93 5.77 77.36
CA GLY A 69 -28.16 6.37 76.86
C GLY A 69 -28.74 5.68 75.62
N SER A 70 -29.65 4.74 75.85
CA SER A 70 -30.45 4.03 74.84
C SER A 70 -30.93 4.87 73.65
N ASN A 71 -30.84 4.32 72.43
CA ASN A 71 -32.05 3.97 71.67
C ASN A 71 -31.78 2.95 70.55
N ASN A 72 -32.87 2.35 70.07
CA ASN A 72 -32.86 1.16 69.22
C ASN A 72 -33.29 1.51 67.77
N GLU A 73 -32.33 1.61 66.85
CA GLU A 73 -32.61 1.60 65.41
C GLU A 73 -31.84 0.45 64.73
N GLN A 74 -32.59 -0.46 64.10
CA GLN A 74 -32.02 -1.52 63.27
C GLN A 74 -31.59 -0.94 61.91
N ILE A 75 -30.35 -0.42 61.83
CA ILE A 75 -29.68 -0.33 60.54
C ILE A 75 -29.32 -1.75 60.07
N ASN A 76 -30.08 -2.24 59.10
CA ASN A 76 -29.96 -3.59 58.59
C ASN A 76 -28.67 -3.71 57.75
N GLN A 77 -27.58 -4.20 58.34
CA GLN A 77 -26.32 -4.45 57.63
C GLN A 77 -26.45 -5.68 56.72
N GLY A 78 -27.13 -5.50 55.60
CA GLY A 78 -27.01 -6.39 54.44
C GLY A 78 -25.64 -6.19 53.81
N GLN A 79 -24.64 -6.97 54.23
CA GLN A 79 -23.46 -7.18 53.42
C GLN A 79 -23.82 -8.16 52.30
N ASP A 80 -24.15 -7.65 51.11
CA ASP A 80 -24.14 -8.46 49.89
C ASP A 80 -22.69 -8.78 49.52
N THR A 81 -22.11 -9.78 50.19
CA THR A 81 -20.86 -10.43 49.76
C THR A 81 -21.17 -11.39 48.61
N GLU A 82 -21.66 -10.85 47.49
CA GLU A 82 -21.76 -11.60 46.24
C GLU A 82 -20.34 -11.92 45.76
N ASP A 83 -20.05 -13.19 45.46
CA ASP A 83 -18.71 -13.63 45.05
C ASP A 83 -18.32 -13.07 43.68
N ALA A 84 -17.02 -12.98 43.39
CA ALA A 84 -16.55 -12.40 42.13
C ALA A 84 -16.53 -13.42 40.98
N VAL A 85 -16.14 -14.66 41.29
CA VAL A 85 -15.93 -15.73 40.31
C VAL A 85 -16.65 -17.00 40.77
N TYR A 86 -17.46 -17.59 39.90
CA TYR A 86 -18.23 -18.80 40.16
C TYR A 86 -17.72 -20.00 39.35
N ILE A 87 -17.72 -21.17 39.98
CA ILE A 87 -17.57 -22.48 39.33
C ILE A 87 -18.86 -23.25 39.57
N GLY A 88 -19.73 -23.29 38.56
CA GLY A 88 -21.12 -23.74 38.73
C GLY A 88 -21.85 -22.85 39.74
N ASN A 89 -22.26 -23.43 40.88
CA ASN A 89 -22.95 -22.70 41.94
C ASN A 89 -22.03 -22.29 43.11
N GLN A 90 -20.73 -22.63 43.06
CA GLN A 90 -19.78 -22.30 44.12
C GLN A 90 -19.02 -21.00 43.78
N GLY A 91 -19.13 -19.99 44.63
CA GLY A 91 -18.45 -18.71 44.46
C GLY A 91 -17.10 -18.63 45.19
N TYR A 92 -16.30 -17.65 44.77
CA TYR A 92 -14.98 -17.27 45.28
C TYR A 92 -14.76 -15.75 45.16
N GLU A 93 -14.02 -15.13 46.10
CA GLU A 93 -13.75 -13.69 46.09
C GLU A 93 -12.77 -13.28 44.97
N THR A 94 -11.84 -14.16 44.58
CA THR A 94 -10.82 -13.90 43.56
C THR A 94 -10.72 -15.00 42.51
N LEU A 95 -10.16 -14.65 41.33
CA LEU A 95 -9.77 -15.64 40.33
C LEU A 95 -8.71 -16.61 40.87
N CYS A 96 -7.83 -16.15 41.78
CA CYS A 96 -6.77 -16.99 42.35
C CYS A 96 -7.35 -18.17 43.14
N GLU A 97 -8.33 -17.92 44.00
CA GLU A 97 -9.02 -18.94 44.78
C GLU A 97 -9.79 -19.91 43.89
N ALA A 98 -10.54 -19.39 42.91
CA ALA A 98 -11.25 -20.21 41.93
C ALA A 98 -10.29 -21.14 41.17
N VAL A 99 -9.13 -20.65 40.69
CA VAL A 99 -8.11 -21.46 40.01
C VAL A 99 -7.51 -22.54 40.92
N GLN A 100 -7.35 -22.26 42.22
CA GLN A 100 -6.88 -23.27 43.18
C GLN A 100 -7.88 -24.42 43.34
N GLN A 101 -9.18 -24.12 43.42
CA GLN A 101 -10.23 -25.13 43.61
C GLN A 101 -10.73 -25.80 42.32
N ALA A 102 -10.56 -25.17 41.16
CA ALA A 102 -11.01 -25.68 39.86
C ALA A 102 -10.49 -27.08 39.51
N GLU A 103 -11.32 -27.91 38.88
CA GLU A 103 -10.85 -29.14 38.20
C GLU A 103 -10.40 -28.83 36.75
N ASP A 104 -9.73 -29.77 36.10
CA ASP A 104 -9.31 -29.61 34.70
C ASP A 104 -10.54 -29.60 33.77
N GLY A 105 -10.63 -28.60 32.90
CA GLY A 105 -11.81 -28.33 32.06
C GLY A 105 -12.90 -27.48 32.73
N ALA A 106 -12.74 -27.05 33.98
CA ALA A 106 -13.72 -26.21 34.66
C ALA A 106 -13.89 -24.82 33.98
N THR A 107 -15.11 -24.27 34.07
CA THR A 107 -15.40 -22.89 33.67
C THR A 107 -15.50 -22.01 34.90
N LEU A 108 -14.75 -20.90 34.90
CA LEU A 108 -14.71 -19.87 35.93
C LEU A 108 -15.41 -18.63 35.36
N THR A 109 -16.59 -18.30 35.86
CA THR A 109 -17.45 -17.23 35.33
C THR A 109 -17.43 -16.01 36.24
N LEU A 110 -17.15 -14.82 35.69
CA LEU A 110 -17.24 -13.57 36.45
C LEU A 110 -18.71 -13.16 36.65
N HIS A 111 -19.04 -12.67 37.85
CA HIS A 111 -20.36 -12.11 38.17
C HIS A 111 -20.31 -10.61 38.56
N LYS A 112 -19.10 -10.07 38.71
CA LYS A 112 -18.78 -8.65 38.89
C LYS A 112 -17.34 -8.40 38.46
N ASP A 113 -16.91 -7.14 38.42
CA ASP A 113 -15.49 -6.79 38.25
C ASP A 113 -14.63 -7.45 39.35
N ALA A 114 -13.50 -8.03 38.96
CA ALA A 114 -12.68 -8.91 39.80
C ALA A 114 -11.18 -8.60 39.68
N SER A 115 -10.39 -8.92 40.70
CA SER A 115 -8.93 -8.98 40.57
C SER A 115 -8.47 -10.39 40.17
N ALA A 116 -7.46 -10.46 39.30
CA ALA A 116 -6.64 -11.65 39.07
C ALA A 116 -5.58 -11.88 40.17
N GLY A 117 -5.51 -10.94 41.13
CA GLY A 117 -4.50 -10.80 42.17
C GLY A 117 -4.41 -11.95 43.16
N ILE A 118 -3.38 -11.88 44.00
CA ILE A 118 -2.81 -13.03 44.70
C ILE A 118 -2.42 -12.64 46.12
N GLN A 119 -2.79 -13.46 47.10
CA GLN A 119 -2.08 -13.44 48.37
C GLN A 119 -0.68 -14.05 48.17
N TYR A 120 0.35 -13.18 48.19
CA TYR A 120 1.79 -13.51 48.31
C TYR A 120 2.56 -14.01 47.06
N ALA A 121 2.18 -13.60 45.84
CA ALA A 121 3.07 -13.69 44.67
C ALA A 121 2.90 -12.51 43.69
N TYR A 122 3.88 -12.29 42.82
CA TYR A 122 3.82 -11.30 41.73
C TYR A 122 3.30 -11.88 40.39
N GLN A 123 2.86 -13.15 40.38
CA GLN A 123 2.60 -13.93 39.15
C GLN A 123 1.48 -14.95 39.38
N GLN A 124 0.34 -14.80 38.69
CA GLN A 124 -0.81 -15.68 38.87
C GLN A 124 -0.66 -16.92 38.00
N LYS A 125 -0.24 -18.03 38.61
CA LYS A 125 0.10 -19.27 37.89
C LYS A 125 -1.14 -20.14 37.72
N ILE A 126 -1.44 -20.52 36.49
CA ILE A 126 -2.55 -21.42 36.14
C ILE A 126 -1.95 -22.76 35.70
N PRO A 127 -2.02 -23.83 36.54
CA PRO A 127 -1.40 -25.13 36.26
C PRO A 127 -2.38 -26.19 35.72
N LYS A 128 -3.62 -25.80 35.38
CA LYS A 128 -4.71 -26.66 34.91
C LYS A 128 -5.31 -26.04 33.66
N SER A 129 -5.89 -26.84 32.78
CA SER A 129 -6.68 -26.34 31.66
C SER A 129 -8.04 -25.86 32.15
N ILE A 130 -8.47 -24.65 31.78
CA ILE A 130 -9.72 -24.04 32.26
C ILE A 130 -10.30 -23.06 31.23
N TYR A 131 -11.59 -22.77 31.36
CA TYR A 131 -12.25 -21.67 30.67
C TYR A 131 -12.40 -20.49 31.64
N ILE A 132 -12.05 -19.29 31.20
CA ILE A 132 -12.38 -18.03 31.88
C ILE A 132 -13.48 -17.37 31.07
N ASP A 133 -14.66 -17.22 31.68
CA ASP A 133 -15.79 -16.50 31.09
C ASP A 133 -15.91 -15.13 31.74
N LEU A 134 -15.59 -14.09 30.98
CA LEU A 134 -15.58 -12.72 31.44
C LEU A 134 -17.00 -12.17 31.66
N ASN A 135 -18.01 -12.73 30.99
CA ASN A 135 -19.44 -12.45 31.21
C ASN A 135 -19.78 -10.94 31.35
N GLY A 136 -19.14 -10.10 30.54
CA GLY A 136 -19.31 -8.63 30.52
C GLY A 136 -18.45 -7.84 31.49
N PHE A 137 -17.72 -8.49 32.39
CA PHE A 137 -16.97 -7.86 33.49
C PHE A 137 -15.46 -7.71 33.24
N THR A 138 -14.83 -6.90 34.08
CA THR A 138 -13.39 -6.61 34.04
C THR A 138 -12.63 -7.49 35.03
N LEU A 139 -11.75 -8.34 34.51
CA LEU A 139 -10.67 -8.97 35.26
C LEU A 139 -9.44 -8.05 35.26
N THR A 140 -9.11 -7.47 36.41
CA THR A 140 -7.94 -6.60 36.57
C THR A 140 -6.71 -7.42 36.96
N VAL A 141 -5.65 -7.34 36.15
CA VAL A 141 -4.29 -7.78 36.49
C VAL A 141 -3.56 -6.58 37.07
N GLU A 142 -3.26 -6.62 38.36
CA GLU A 142 -2.72 -5.50 39.13
C GLU A 142 -1.34 -5.04 38.60
N ASP A 143 -0.97 -3.78 38.89
CA ASP A 143 0.25 -3.13 38.41
C ASP A 143 1.50 -4.01 38.61
N GLY A 144 2.20 -4.31 37.51
CA GLY A 144 3.40 -5.15 37.52
C GLY A 144 3.20 -6.66 37.67
N GLN A 145 1.96 -7.15 37.78
CA GLN A 145 1.65 -8.59 37.79
C GLN A 145 1.46 -9.16 36.37
N THR A 146 1.40 -10.49 36.26
CA THR A 146 1.19 -11.23 35.00
C THR A 146 0.44 -12.53 35.29
N ILE A 147 -0.52 -12.90 34.43
CA ILE A 147 -1.11 -14.25 34.41
C ILE A 147 -0.15 -15.19 33.68
N ILE A 148 0.29 -16.28 34.32
CA ILE A 148 1.22 -17.25 33.73
C ILE A 148 0.57 -18.62 33.59
N ILE A 149 0.22 -18.97 32.36
CA ILE A 149 -0.26 -20.31 31.99
C ILE A 149 0.94 -21.25 32.01
N GLN A 150 0.93 -22.26 32.88
CA GLN A 150 2.05 -23.21 33.02
C GLN A 150 2.07 -24.22 31.87
N ASN A 151 3.22 -24.87 31.65
CA ASN A 151 3.38 -25.96 30.69
C ASN A 151 2.23 -26.97 30.79
N THR A 152 1.76 -27.49 29.65
CA THR A 152 0.64 -28.43 29.50
C THR A 152 -0.76 -27.93 29.84
N ALA A 153 -0.93 -26.81 30.56
CA ALA A 153 -2.23 -26.18 30.75
C ALA A 153 -2.71 -25.47 29.46
N THR A 154 -4.03 -25.41 29.26
CA THR A 154 -4.67 -24.62 28.19
C THR A 154 -5.75 -23.72 28.80
N VAL A 155 -5.60 -22.40 28.68
CA VAL A 155 -6.63 -21.44 29.12
C VAL A 155 -7.40 -20.91 27.93
N THR A 156 -8.72 -21.04 27.95
CA THR A 156 -9.62 -20.46 26.94
C THR A 156 -10.35 -19.26 27.54
N ILE A 157 -10.24 -18.10 26.90
CA ILE A 157 -10.96 -16.88 27.27
C ILE A 157 -12.18 -16.71 26.36
N LYS A 158 -13.34 -16.50 26.98
CA LYS A 158 -14.59 -16.13 26.32
C LYS A 158 -15.32 -15.04 27.10
N ASP A 159 -16.32 -14.44 26.48
CA ASP A 159 -17.27 -13.52 27.11
C ASP A 159 -18.69 -13.89 26.69
N SER A 160 -19.45 -14.57 27.56
CA SER A 160 -20.85 -14.93 27.28
C SER A 160 -21.79 -13.72 27.17
N ALA A 161 -21.34 -12.52 27.54
CA ALA A 161 -22.05 -11.26 27.28
C ALA A 161 -21.57 -10.53 26.00
N GLY A 162 -20.73 -11.17 25.17
CA GLY A 162 -20.37 -10.70 23.83
C GLY A 162 -18.87 -10.41 23.66
N ASN A 163 -18.50 -9.13 23.56
CA ASN A 163 -17.11 -8.67 23.50
C ASN A 163 -16.93 -7.42 24.39
N SER A 164 -17.60 -7.42 25.55
CA SER A 164 -17.67 -6.30 26.49
C SER A 164 -16.77 -6.51 27.71
N GLY A 165 -16.69 -7.74 28.22
CA GLY A 165 -15.80 -8.14 29.30
C GLY A 165 -14.32 -8.14 28.90
N LYS A 166 -13.44 -7.87 29.86
CA LYS A 166 -12.03 -7.51 29.59
C LYS A 166 -11.06 -8.09 30.61
N ILE A 167 -9.91 -8.57 30.15
CA ILE A 167 -8.69 -8.68 30.97
C ILE A 167 -7.87 -7.39 30.77
N VAL A 168 -7.69 -6.62 31.83
CA VAL A 168 -6.95 -5.35 31.80
C VAL A 168 -5.73 -5.46 32.70
N GLY A 169 -4.54 -5.17 32.16
CA GLY A 169 -3.30 -5.19 32.94
C GLY A 169 -2.40 -4.00 32.66
N ASN A 170 -1.43 -3.79 33.56
CA ASN A 170 -0.44 -2.73 33.49
C ASN A 170 0.95 -3.28 33.82
N ASN A 171 1.53 -4.05 32.88
CA ASN A 171 2.87 -4.59 33.01
C ASN A 171 3.61 -4.62 31.67
N GLY A 172 4.79 -4.02 31.59
CA GLY A 172 5.62 -4.05 30.40
C GLY A 172 6.07 -5.47 30.00
N ASN A 173 6.14 -6.41 30.93
CA ASN A 173 6.59 -7.78 30.64
C ASN A 173 5.52 -8.65 29.95
N GLY A 174 4.25 -8.24 29.98
CA GLY A 174 3.09 -8.99 29.49
C GLY A 174 1.96 -9.04 30.52
N VAL A 175 0.72 -8.94 30.04
CA VAL A 175 -0.48 -9.20 30.86
C VAL A 175 -0.68 -10.70 31.01
N ILE A 176 -0.45 -11.45 29.92
CA ILE A 176 -0.46 -12.92 29.91
C ILE A 176 0.88 -13.43 29.36
N ASN A 177 1.43 -14.46 30.01
CA ASN A 177 2.67 -15.13 29.65
C ASN A 177 2.42 -16.64 29.51
N CYS A 178 2.53 -17.16 28.29
CA CYS A 178 2.05 -18.48 27.92
C CYS A 178 3.21 -19.47 27.87
N LEU A 179 3.37 -20.31 28.91
CA LEU A 179 4.23 -21.49 28.90
C LEU A 179 3.42 -22.75 28.48
N GLY A 180 2.12 -22.74 28.77
CA GLY A 180 1.10 -23.56 28.12
C GLY A 180 0.33 -22.78 27.05
N ASN A 181 -0.82 -23.27 26.64
CA ASN A 181 -1.59 -22.69 25.52
C ASN A 181 -2.61 -21.63 25.99
N LEU A 182 -2.87 -20.65 25.12
CA LEU A 182 -3.91 -19.64 25.30
C LEU A 182 -4.83 -19.61 24.08
N THR A 183 -6.13 -19.75 24.29
CA THR A 183 -7.17 -19.55 23.28
C THR A 183 -8.00 -18.31 23.62
N VAL A 184 -8.30 -17.47 22.64
CA VAL A 184 -9.22 -16.32 22.77
C VAL A 184 -10.35 -16.46 21.76
N GLU A 185 -11.56 -16.69 22.26
CA GLU A 185 -12.79 -16.81 21.45
C GLU A 185 -13.58 -15.49 21.43
N SER A 186 -13.56 -14.75 22.54
CA SER A 186 -14.33 -13.52 22.75
C SER A 186 -13.80 -12.72 23.95
N GLY A 187 -14.31 -11.51 24.14
CA GLY A 187 -13.85 -10.56 25.15
C GLY A 187 -12.67 -9.71 24.67
N GLN A 188 -12.05 -8.98 25.60
CA GLN A 188 -10.92 -8.07 25.33
C GLN A 188 -9.71 -8.38 26.22
N ILE A 189 -8.49 -8.20 25.70
CA ILE A 189 -7.24 -8.18 26.47
C ILE A 189 -6.57 -6.83 26.20
N VAL A 190 -6.25 -6.08 27.25
CA VAL A 190 -5.74 -4.70 27.16
C VAL A 190 -4.51 -4.52 28.05
N ASN A 191 -3.37 -4.12 27.48
CA ASN A 191 -2.22 -3.67 28.26
C ASN A 191 -2.06 -2.14 28.26
N ARG A 192 -2.18 -1.54 29.44
CA ARG A 192 -2.01 -0.09 29.69
C ARG A 192 -0.56 0.34 29.89
N ALA A 193 0.38 -0.60 29.97
CA ALA A 193 1.78 -0.30 30.24
C ALA A 193 2.43 0.55 29.15
N ASN A 194 2.70 1.81 29.46
CA ASN A 194 3.42 2.75 28.60
C ASN A 194 4.95 2.52 28.69
N ALA A 195 5.40 1.31 28.36
CA ALA A 195 6.77 0.84 28.54
C ALA A 195 7.44 0.50 27.20
N SER A 196 8.63 1.06 26.97
CA SER A 196 9.46 0.73 25.80
C SER A 196 9.83 -0.76 25.80
N SER A 197 9.69 -1.43 24.66
CA SER A 197 9.79 -2.89 24.51
C SER A 197 8.74 -3.70 25.30
N GLY A 198 7.63 -3.05 25.68
CA GLY A 198 6.51 -3.70 26.37
C GLY A 198 5.82 -4.77 25.52
N ARG A 199 5.21 -5.78 26.16
CA ARG A 199 4.45 -6.87 25.52
C ARG A 199 3.00 -6.88 26.01
N THR A 200 2.04 -7.33 25.21
CA THR A 200 0.67 -7.63 25.72
C THR A 200 0.54 -9.10 26.08
N ILE A 201 0.87 -9.98 25.13
CA ILE A 201 0.95 -11.43 25.28
C ILE A 201 2.38 -11.87 24.94
N VAL A 202 2.94 -12.78 25.75
CA VAL A 202 4.19 -13.49 25.45
C VAL A 202 3.88 -14.97 25.24
N VAL A 203 4.37 -15.54 24.14
CA VAL A 203 4.22 -16.97 23.80
C VAL A 203 5.60 -17.61 23.81
N ASN A 204 5.87 -18.46 24.81
CA ASN A 204 7.20 -19.00 25.08
C ASN A 204 7.45 -20.25 24.23
N SER A 205 8.68 -20.76 24.26
CA SER A 205 9.06 -21.94 23.45
C SER A 205 8.13 -23.14 23.65
N GLY A 206 7.52 -23.61 22.56
CA GLY A 206 6.57 -24.74 22.54
C GLY A 206 5.12 -24.41 22.89
N ALA A 207 4.81 -23.18 23.31
CA ALA A 207 3.44 -22.75 23.57
C ALA A 207 2.69 -22.33 22.29
N THR A 208 1.37 -22.45 22.30
CA THR A 208 0.48 -21.98 21.22
C THR A 208 -0.45 -20.88 21.72
N PHE A 209 -0.55 -19.79 20.96
CA PHE A 209 -1.62 -18.79 21.08
C PHE A 209 -2.59 -18.95 19.90
N THR A 210 -3.88 -19.14 20.20
CA THR A 210 -4.95 -19.29 19.22
C THR A 210 -5.99 -18.17 19.43
N MET A 211 -6.47 -17.56 18.35
CA MET A 211 -7.47 -16.50 18.40
C MET A 211 -8.49 -16.64 17.29
N THR A 212 -9.75 -16.84 17.66
CA THR A 212 -10.90 -16.99 16.74
C THR A 212 -11.85 -15.79 16.79
N GLY A 213 -11.70 -14.92 17.78
CA GLY A 213 -12.51 -13.72 17.99
C GLY A 213 -11.94 -12.83 19.09
N GLY A 214 -12.75 -11.85 19.53
CA GLY A 214 -12.34 -10.88 20.56
C GLY A 214 -11.33 -9.82 20.09
N VAL A 215 -10.74 -9.10 21.04
CA VAL A 215 -9.78 -8.01 20.78
C VAL A 215 -8.57 -8.11 21.70
N VAL A 216 -7.34 -8.06 21.15
CA VAL A 216 -6.10 -7.92 21.94
C VAL A 216 -5.45 -6.58 21.59
N SER A 217 -5.10 -5.78 22.60
CA SER A 217 -4.69 -4.39 22.38
C SER A 217 -3.72 -3.84 23.42
N SER A 218 -3.07 -2.72 23.08
CA SER A 218 -2.28 -1.95 24.04
C SER A 218 -2.43 -0.45 23.85
N GLU A 219 -2.57 0.25 24.98
CA GLU A 219 -2.73 1.71 25.07
C GLU A 219 -1.38 2.47 25.04
N SER A 220 -0.26 1.78 24.79
CA SER A 220 1.09 2.38 24.82
C SER A 220 1.27 3.54 23.83
N THR A 221 1.96 4.59 24.29
CA THR A 221 2.42 5.74 23.48
C THR A 221 3.90 5.66 23.09
N VAL A 222 4.60 4.63 23.57
CA VAL A 222 6.02 4.33 23.27
C VAL A 222 6.16 2.97 22.56
N PRO A 223 7.29 2.69 21.87
CA PRO A 223 7.45 1.48 21.07
C PRO A 223 7.29 0.18 21.87
N ASN A 224 6.37 -0.67 21.44
CA ASN A 224 5.96 -1.90 22.11
C ASN A 224 5.58 -2.99 21.09
N THR A 225 5.25 -4.18 21.59
CA THR A 225 4.75 -5.32 20.81
C THR A 225 3.43 -5.81 21.40
N ILE A 226 2.45 -6.20 20.58
CA ILE A 226 1.23 -6.83 21.10
C ILE A 226 1.53 -8.30 21.44
N ILE A 227 1.89 -9.10 20.43
CA ILE A 227 2.27 -10.51 20.58
C ILE A 227 3.77 -10.68 20.34
N LEU A 228 4.51 -11.09 21.37
CA LEU A 228 5.91 -11.51 21.26
C LEU A 228 6.02 -13.03 21.40
N THR A 229 6.73 -13.68 20.48
CA THR A 229 6.99 -15.12 20.53
C THR A 229 8.47 -15.44 20.76
N GLU A 230 8.73 -16.57 21.41
CA GLU A 230 10.04 -17.24 21.43
C GLU A 230 10.11 -18.38 20.39
N ALA A 231 11.30 -18.98 20.22
CA ALA A 231 11.51 -20.00 19.20
C ALA A 231 10.71 -21.28 19.45
N GLY A 232 10.13 -21.84 18.39
CA GLY A 232 9.22 -22.99 18.45
C GLY A 232 7.83 -22.69 19.02
N ALA A 233 7.53 -21.43 19.37
CA ALA A 233 6.17 -21.00 19.68
C ALA A 233 5.28 -20.92 18.43
N LYS A 234 3.96 -20.93 18.63
CA LYS A 234 2.96 -20.85 17.57
C LYS A 234 1.93 -19.75 17.81
N VAL A 235 1.48 -19.12 16.73
CA VAL A 235 0.37 -18.15 16.70
C VAL A 235 -0.61 -18.57 15.60
N GLU A 236 -1.86 -18.81 15.93
CA GLU A 236 -2.89 -19.25 14.98
C GLU A 236 -4.14 -18.35 15.12
N ILE A 237 -4.35 -17.46 14.14
CA ILE A 237 -5.43 -16.46 14.17
C ILE A 237 -6.36 -16.68 12.97
N SER A 238 -7.65 -16.84 13.24
CA SER A 238 -8.71 -17.01 12.24
C SER A 238 -9.81 -15.95 12.31
N GLY A 239 -9.81 -15.11 13.34
CA GLY A 239 -10.73 -13.98 13.46
C GLY A 239 -10.43 -13.08 14.65
N GLY A 240 -11.19 -11.98 14.77
CA GLY A 240 -10.98 -10.96 15.79
C GLY A 240 -9.85 -9.97 15.45
N LYS A 241 -9.54 -9.07 16.40
CA LYS A 241 -8.71 -7.87 16.12
C LYS A 241 -7.50 -7.71 17.04
N LEU A 242 -6.32 -7.51 16.47
CA LEU A 242 -5.11 -7.05 17.17
C LEU A 242 -4.93 -5.53 16.94
N THR A 243 -4.96 -4.71 18.00
CA THR A 243 -4.94 -3.24 17.90
C THR A 243 -3.81 -2.60 18.71
N GLY A 244 -2.84 -2.01 18.03
CA GLY A 244 -1.75 -1.24 18.63
C GLY A 244 -1.71 0.21 18.14
N ASN A 245 -0.81 0.99 18.74
CA ASN A 245 -0.55 2.37 18.34
C ASN A 245 0.06 2.42 16.92
N ARG A 246 -0.65 3.02 15.96
CA ARG A 246 -0.26 3.12 14.53
C ARG A 246 1.05 3.88 14.28
N GLU A 247 1.58 4.59 15.28
CA GLU A 247 2.89 5.25 15.21
C GLU A 247 4.03 4.45 15.86
N LYS A 248 3.75 3.46 16.73
CA LYS A 248 4.77 2.88 17.64
C LYS A 248 4.72 1.36 17.85
N ALA A 249 3.60 0.69 17.61
CA ALA A 249 3.41 -0.72 17.99
C ALA A 249 3.76 -1.70 16.85
N THR A 250 4.50 -2.77 17.18
CA THR A 250 4.55 -3.99 16.37
C THR A 250 3.40 -4.91 16.77
N VAL A 251 2.60 -5.38 15.80
CA VAL A 251 1.45 -6.26 16.09
C VAL A 251 1.94 -7.65 16.51
N ILE A 252 2.74 -8.31 15.68
CA ILE A 252 3.33 -9.62 15.98
C ILE A 252 4.85 -9.58 15.72
N LYS A 253 5.64 -10.01 16.71
CA LYS A 253 7.08 -10.27 16.52
C LYS A 253 7.37 -11.76 16.63
N LEU A 254 7.71 -12.35 15.49
CA LEU A 254 8.16 -13.74 15.36
C LEU A 254 9.67 -13.83 15.61
N THR A 255 10.12 -14.83 16.37
CA THR A 255 11.54 -15.06 16.69
C THR A 255 11.80 -16.56 16.70
N GLY A 256 12.11 -17.14 15.54
CA GLY A 256 12.25 -18.59 15.33
C GLY A 256 10.93 -19.37 15.48
N SER A 257 9.82 -18.76 15.08
CA SER A 257 8.45 -19.18 15.44
C SER A 257 7.50 -19.11 14.25
N SER A 258 6.39 -19.86 14.31
CA SER A 258 5.42 -19.93 13.22
C SER A 258 4.14 -19.14 13.51
N ALA A 259 3.65 -18.37 12.55
CA ALA A 259 2.30 -17.78 12.57
C ALA A 259 1.44 -18.28 11.40
N LYS A 260 0.15 -18.47 11.67
CA LYS A 260 -0.90 -18.66 10.66
C LYS A 260 -1.99 -17.60 10.85
N ILE A 261 -2.28 -16.85 9.78
CA ILE A 261 -3.36 -15.85 9.73
C ILE A 261 -4.39 -16.30 8.70
N SER A 262 -5.67 -16.17 9.01
CA SER A 262 -6.77 -16.69 8.20
C SER A 262 -8.09 -15.98 8.51
N GLY A 263 -9.13 -16.28 7.72
CA GLY A 263 -10.49 -15.80 7.99
C GLY A 263 -10.65 -14.30 7.89
N ASP A 264 -11.23 -13.67 8.92
CA ASP A 264 -11.51 -12.23 8.99
C ASP A 264 -10.58 -11.45 9.93
N ALA A 265 -9.49 -12.07 10.39
CA ALA A 265 -8.53 -11.49 11.34
C ALA A 265 -8.02 -10.10 10.93
N GLU A 266 -8.12 -9.12 11.83
CA GLU A 266 -7.69 -7.73 11.61
C GLU A 266 -6.43 -7.38 12.42
N LEU A 267 -5.36 -6.94 11.77
CA LEU A 267 -4.12 -6.50 12.41
C LEU A 267 -3.88 -5.00 12.17
N TYR A 268 -3.74 -4.22 13.25
CA TYR A 268 -3.59 -2.77 13.20
C TYR A 268 -2.44 -2.27 14.09
N GLY A 269 -1.49 -1.50 13.52
CA GLY A 269 -0.31 -1.02 14.25
C GLY A 269 0.65 -0.18 13.41
N ALA A 270 1.88 0.03 13.90
CA ALA A 270 2.94 0.68 13.12
C ALA A 270 3.69 -0.32 12.23
N PHE A 271 3.98 -1.51 12.76
CA PHE A 271 4.51 -2.64 11.99
C PHE A 271 3.59 -3.85 12.21
N GLY A 272 3.32 -4.63 11.16
CA GLY A 272 2.41 -5.77 11.23
C GLY A 272 3.10 -6.99 11.84
N ILE A 273 3.58 -7.88 10.97
CA ILE A 273 4.30 -9.10 11.35
C ILE A 273 5.78 -8.92 11.02
N THR A 274 6.61 -8.89 12.06
CA THR A 274 8.07 -8.82 11.93
C THR A 274 8.67 -10.20 12.14
N LEU A 275 9.43 -10.69 11.15
CA LEU A 275 10.07 -12.00 11.17
C LEU A 275 11.52 -11.87 11.64
N PHE A 276 11.91 -12.69 12.61
CA PHE A 276 13.30 -12.87 13.03
C PHE A 276 13.63 -14.36 13.21
N THR A 277 14.87 -14.70 12.97
CA THR A 277 15.48 -16.01 13.23
C THR A 277 16.03 -16.00 14.66
N GLN A 278 15.94 -17.11 15.38
CA GLN A 278 16.72 -17.28 16.62
C GLN A 278 18.07 -17.90 16.27
N ASP A 279 19.14 -17.22 16.67
CA ASP A 279 20.52 -17.70 16.55
C ASP A 279 20.68 -19.09 17.17
N GLY A 280 21.28 -20.01 16.42
CA GLY A 280 21.74 -21.29 16.95
C GLY A 280 22.96 -21.10 17.87
N TYR A 281 23.08 -21.93 18.90
CA TYR A 281 24.19 -21.89 19.86
C TYR A 281 24.58 -23.32 20.28
N ASP A 282 25.89 -23.59 20.38
CA ASP A 282 26.46 -24.94 20.50
C ASP A 282 25.83 -25.90 19.46
N ASP A 283 25.29 -27.06 19.87
CA ASP A 283 24.66 -28.06 18.99
C ASP A 283 23.19 -27.74 18.62
N VAL A 284 22.65 -26.56 18.99
CA VAL A 284 21.25 -26.17 18.70
C VAL A 284 21.18 -25.45 17.33
N PRO A 285 20.44 -25.99 16.34
CA PRO A 285 20.26 -25.31 15.05
C PRO A 285 19.51 -23.98 15.18
N ALA A 286 19.82 -23.03 14.29
CA ALA A 286 19.06 -21.78 14.20
C ALA A 286 17.59 -22.05 13.84
N ALA A 287 16.66 -21.40 14.55
CA ALA A 287 15.23 -21.54 14.30
C ALA A 287 14.73 -20.39 13.43
N MET A 288 14.20 -20.70 12.25
CA MET A 288 13.67 -19.71 11.30
C MET A 288 12.22 -19.34 11.64
N SER A 289 11.79 -18.12 11.32
CA SER A 289 10.37 -17.76 11.42
C SER A 289 9.59 -18.18 10.18
N THR A 290 8.33 -18.55 10.36
CA THR A 290 7.41 -18.87 9.24
C THR A 290 6.08 -18.15 9.38
N LEU A 291 5.50 -17.74 8.25
CA LEU A 291 4.19 -17.09 8.18
C LEU A 291 3.36 -17.69 7.04
N GLU A 292 2.21 -18.25 7.36
CA GLU A 292 1.17 -18.61 6.39
C GLU A 292 0.00 -17.63 6.53
N MET A 293 -0.43 -17.02 5.43
CA MET A 293 -1.63 -16.19 5.39
C MET A 293 -2.64 -16.73 4.38
N SER A 294 -3.92 -16.70 4.74
CA SER A 294 -5.04 -17.34 4.03
C SER A 294 -6.35 -16.58 4.32
N GLY A 295 -6.36 -15.29 3.99
CA GLY A 295 -7.35 -14.31 4.43
C GLY A 295 -6.81 -13.36 5.51
N GLY A 296 -7.72 -12.62 6.15
CA GLY A 296 -7.40 -11.55 7.08
C GLY A 296 -6.91 -10.25 6.41
N SER A 297 -6.69 -9.24 7.24
CA SER A 297 -6.20 -7.92 6.84
C SER A 297 -5.09 -7.37 7.74
N ILE A 298 -4.18 -6.61 7.16
CA ILE A 298 -3.17 -5.83 7.88
C ILE A 298 -3.25 -4.37 7.39
N ASP A 299 -3.58 -3.45 8.29
CA ASP A 299 -3.42 -2.00 8.08
C ASP A 299 -2.37 -1.45 9.04
N THR A 300 -1.24 -0.99 8.50
CA THR A 300 -0.15 -0.44 9.31
C THR A 300 0.40 0.83 8.72
N LYS A 301 0.97 1.71 9.54
CA LYS A 301 1.67 2.88 8.98
C LYS A 301 2.88 2.44 8.16
N ASN A 302 3.79 1.73 8.81
CA ASN A 302 5.03 1.26 8.22
C ASN A 302 4.79 -0.17 7.66
N PHE A 303 5.85 -0.97 7.52
CA PHE A 303 5.80 -2.31 6.94
C PHE A 303 4.76 -3.24 7.61
N ALA A 304 3.83 -3.78 6.80
CA ALA A 304 2.89 -4.80 7.22
C ALA A 304 3.58 -6.17 7.40
N ILE A 305 4.57 -6.48 6.55
CA ILE A 305 5.42 -7.67 6.67
C ILE A 305 6.87 -7.24 6.46
N SER A 306 7.78 -7.59 7.39
CA SER A 306 9.20 -7.23 7.28
C SER A 306 10.14 -8.12 8.09
N GLY A 307 11.45 -7.99 7.83
CA GLY A 307 12.53 -8.57 8.61
C GLY A 307 13.85 -7.82 8.41
N ASN A 308 14.98 -8.47 8.71
CA ASN A 308 16.31 -7.87 8.77
C ASN A 308 17.38 -8.86 8.25
N ASN A 309 18.33 -8.39 7.43
CA ASN A 309 19.50 -9.18 7.00
C ASN A 309 20.23 -9.82 8.18
N LEU A 310 20.49 -9.03 9.24
CA LEU A 310 21.34 -9.50 10.34
C LEU A 310 20.71 -10.60 11.21
N THR A 311 19.38 -10.76 11.21
CA THR A 311 18.67 -11.59 12.20
C THR A 311 17.34 -12.19 11.71
N SER A 312 17.13 -12.38 10.39
CA SER A 312 15.88 -12.97 9.84
C SER A 312 16.09 -13.99 8.72
N ALA A 313 17.34 -14.34 8.43
CA ALA A 313 17.74 -15.26 7.37
C ALA A 313 17.01 -16.61 7.41
N GLY A 314 16.67 -17.15 6.23
CA GLY A 314 16.01 -18.44 6.07
C GLY A 314 14.51 -18.45 6.41
N SER A 315 13.93 -17.31 6.82
CA SER A 315 12.50 -17.20 7.12
C SER A 315 11.63 -17.39 5.86
N THR A 316 10.43 -17.93 6.04
CA THR A 316 9.49 -18.20 4.93
C THR A 316 8.13 -17.53 5.13
N VAL A 317 7.57 -16.98 4.06
CA VAL A 317 6.25 -16.34 4.04
C VAL A 317 5.45 -16.83 2.84
N THR A 318 4.21 -17.24 3.05
CA THR A 318 3.25 -17.60 1.99
C THR A 318 1.96 -16.82 2.20
N ILE A 319 1.54 -16.05 1.19
CA ILE A 319 0.34 -15.20 1.21
C ILE A 319 -0.66 -15.71 0.18
N ASN A 320 -1.85 -16.09 0.64
CA ASN A 320 -2.99 -16.47 -0.18
C ASN A 320 -4.15 -15.52 0.14
N ASP A 321 -4.55 -14.70 -0.84
CA ASP A 321 -5.75 -13.85 -0.80
C ASP A 321 -5.98 -13.03 0.49
N CYS A 322 -5.02 -12.15 0.80
CA CYS A 322 -5.05 -11.25 1.95
C CYS A 322 -5.22 -9.79 1.54
N SER A 323 -5.66 -8.92 2.46
CA SER A 323 -5.73 -7.47 2.26
C SER A 323 -4.64 -6.75 3.06
N ILE A 324 -3.68 -6.12 2.40
CA ILE A 324 -2.56 -5.42 3.03
C ILE A 324 -2.55 -3.95 2.58
N ASN A 325 -2.58 -3.02 3.54
CA ASN A 325 -2.58 -1.57 3.28
C ASN A 325 -1.55 -0.86 4.18
N THR A 326 -0.74 0.03 3.60
CA THR A 326 0.30 0.79 4.34
C THR A 326 0.48 2.24 3.91
N ASP A 327 0.94 3.09 4.84
CA ASP A 327 1.37 4.48 4.55
C ASP A 327 2.82 4.55 4.03
N GLU A 328 3.63 3.52 4.27
CA GLU A 328 4.97 3.31 3.72
C GLU A 328 4.97 2.10 2.75
N ALA A 329 6.10 1.41 2.56
CA ALA A 329 6.14 0.17 1.80
C ALA A 329 5.40 -0.98 2.53
N SER A 330 4.66 -1.82 1.81
CA SER A 330 3.78 -2.81 2.45
C SER A 330 4.53 -4.06 2.90
N ILE A 331 5.26 -4.68 1.97
CA ILE A 331 6.18 -5.78 2.25
C ILE A 331 7.60 -5.28 2.00
N TYR A 332 8.41 -5.24 3.05
CA TYR A 332 9.82 -4.88 2.98
C TYR A 332 10.67 -6.13 3.24
N TRP A 333 11.32 -6.64 2.19
CA TRP A 333 12.01 -7.92 2.17
C TRP A 333 13.54 -7.76 1.96
N PRO A 334 14.30 -7.43 3.02
CA PRO A 334 15.72 -7.16 2.92
C PRO A 334 16.58 -8.36 3.38
N MET A 335 16.09 -9.59 3.23
CA MET A 335 16.66 -10.78 3.90
C MET A 335 16.68 -12.00 2.98
N GLU A 336 17.63 -12.92 3.20
CA GLU A 336 17.58 -14.25 2.58
C GLU A 336 16.42 -15.08 3.16
N GLY A 337 15.72 -15.85 2.32
CA GLY A 337 14.50 -16.55 2.68
C GLY A 337 13.61 -16.80 1.46
N VAL A 338 12.34 -17.14 1.70
CA VAL A 338 11.35 -17.39 0.63
C VAL A 338 10.07 -16.60 0.87
N LEU A 339 9.64 -15.82 -0.12
CA LEU A 339 8.35 -15.13 -0.14
C LEU A 339 7.51 -15.64 -1.32
N THR A 340 6.34 -16.21 -1.03
CA THR A 340 5.36 -16.65 -2.04
C THR A 340 4.07 -15.85 -1.88
N ILE A 341 3.57 -15.26 -2.97
CA ILE A 341 2.32 -14.49 -3.00
C ILE A 341 1.45 -15.04 -4.14
N ASN A 342 0.35 -15.70 -3.79
CA ASN A 342 -0.54 -16.36 -4.75
C ASN A 342 -1.75 -15.49 -5.14
N GLY A 343 -2.11 -14.50 -4.32
CA GLY A 343 -3.27 -13.65 -4.52
C GLY A 343 -3.41 -12.56 -3.46
N GLY A 344 -4.54 -11.85 -3.48
CA GLY A 344 -4.84 -10.74 -2.56
C GLY A 344 -4.62 -9.34 -3.15
N THR A 345 -4.71 -8.32 -2.28
CA THR A 345 -4.50 -6.90 -2.60
C THR A 345 -3.45 -6.32 -1.66
N ILE A 346 -2.40 -5.71 -2.20
CA ILE A 346 -1.27 -5.18 -1.45
C ILE A 346 -1.03 -3.74 -1.91
N THR A 347 -1.21 -2.76 -1.01
CA THR A 347 -1.15 -1.32 -1.32
C THR A 347 -0.26 -0.59 -0.33
N GLY A 348 0.66 0.22 -0.85
CA GLY A 348 1.55 1.07 -0.05
C GLY A 348 2.14 2.20 -0.89
N LEU A 349 3.17 2.91 -0.39
CA LEU A 349 3.99 3.74 -1.28
C LEU A 349 4.64 2.85 -2.34
N THR A 350 5.20 1.73 -1.89
CA THR A 350 5.75 0.62 -2.69
C THR A 350 5.09 -0.67 -2.17
N ALA A 351 4.40 -1.45 -3.00
CA ALA A 351 3.65 -2.62 -2.48
C ALA A 351 4.59 -3.77 -2.06
N LEU A 352 5.67 -3.99 -2.80
CA LEU A 352 6.77 -4.89 -2.41
C LEU A 352 8.12 -4.27 -2.76
N GLU A 353 9.00 -4.14 -1.76
CA GLU A 353 10.43 -3.91 -1.99
C GLU A 353 11.22 -5.14 -1.55
N ALA A 354 12.03 -5.72 -2.46
CA ALA A 354 12.88 -6.86 -2.14
C ALA A 354 14.35 -6.62 -2.54
N LYS A 355 15.28 -7.10 -1.70
CA LYS A 355 16.74 -6.97 -1.90
C LYS A 355 17.49 -8.30 -1.96
N MET A 356 16.95 -9.39 -1.40
CA MET A 356 17.56 -10.73 -1.34
C MET A 356 16.48 -11.84 -1.28
N GLY A 357 16.88 -13.10 -1.44
CA GLY A 357 16.02 -14.29 -1.29
C GLY A 357 15.26 -14.69 -2.55
N THR A 358 14.36 -15.66 -2.40
CA THR A 358 13.53 -16.19 -3.50
C THR A 358 12.10 -15.68 -3.38
N ILE A 359 11.67 -14.88 -4.36
CA ILE A 359 10.37 -14.21 -4.41
C ILE A 359 9.54 -14.81 -5.55
N THR A 360 8.35 -15.35 -5.26
CA THR A 360 7.41 -15.88 -6.25
C THR A 360 6.07 -15.20 -6.12
N ILE A 361 5.65 -14.47 -7.17
CA ILE A 361 4.32 -13.87 -7.28
C ILE A 361 3.56 -14.66 -8.36
N GLY A 362 2.54 -15.41 -7.97
CA GLY A 362 1.68 -16.21 -8.84
C GLY A 362 0.35 -15.54 -9.21
N GLY A 363 0.00 -14.43 -8.55
CA GLY A 363 -1.21 -13.65 -8.75
C GLY A 363 -1.34 -12.50 -7.75
N GLY A 364 -2.48 -11.80 -7.78
CA GLY A 364 -2.80 -10.68 -6.86
C GLY A 364 -2.65 -9.29 -7.49
N THR A 365 -3.09 -8.27 -6.75
CA THR A 365 -3.05 -6.86 -7.16
C THR A 365 -2.11 -6.07 -6.26
N PHE A 366 -1.10 -5.44 -6.86
CA PHE A 366 -0.07 -4.65 -6.18
C PHE A 366 -0.25 -3.19 -6.59
N THR A 367 -0.36 -2.28 -5.62
CA THR A 367 -0.57 -0.85 -5.88
C THR A 367 0.50 0.02 -5.20
N GLY A 368 1.35 0.64 -6.01
CA GLY A 368 2.28 1.68 -5.57
C GLY A 368 1.64 3.07 -5.60
N THR A 369 1.78 3.81 -4.52
CA THR A 369 1.16 5.15 -4.32
C THR A 369 2.16 6.28 -4.08
N GLY A 370 3.45 5.96 -3.95
CA GLY A 370 4.56 6.93 -3.86
C GLY A 370 4.75 7.77 -5.13
N THR A 371 5.55 8.83 -5.05
CA THR A 371 5.48 9.98 -5.99
C THR A 371 6.59 10.04 -7.06
N GLY A 372 7.31 8.94 -7.32
CA GLY A 372 8.40 8.92 -8.32
C GLY A 372 9.73 9.52 -7.83
N LYS A 373 9.84 9.83 -6.53
CA LYS A 373 10.94 10.67 -5.97
C LYS A 373 11.83 9.96 -4.95
N GLY A 374 11.59 8.69 -4.67
CA GLY A 374 12.22 7.99 -3.56
C GLY A 374 13.72 7.78 -3.70
N THR A 375 14.43 8.04 -2.61
CA THR A 375 15.88 7.86 -2.49
C THR A 375 16.20 6.47 -1.96
N TYR A 376 16.97 5.66 -2.69
CA TYR A 376 17.37 4.33 -2.24
C TYR A 376 18.61 4.35 -1.35
N SER A 377 18.64 3.45 -0.37
CA SER A 377 19.76 3.33 0.57
C SER A 377 20.15 1.87 0.83
N ASN A 378 21.40 1.69 1.29
CA ASN A 378 21.96 0.44 1.79
C ASN A 378 21.40 0.05 3.19
N GLY A 379 20.18 0.47 3.52
CA GLY A 379 19.59 0.29 4.86
C GLY A 379 18.30 1.10 5.04
N GLY A 380 17.20 0.59 4.52
CA GLY A 380 15.89 1.24 4.51
C GLY A 380 15.10 0.92 3.25
N SER A 381 13.86 1.40 3.21
CA SER A 381 12.96 1.32 2.05
C SER A 381 12.88 2.67 1.32
N GLY A 382 12.52 2.67 0.03
CA GLY A 382 12.38 3.87 -0.80
C GLY A 382 10.95 4.11 -1.33
N ASP A 383 10.54 5.38 -1.41
CA ASP A 383 9.20 5.86 -1.81
C ASP A 383 9.06 6.20 -3.31
N ASP A 384 9.78 5.50 -4.19
CA ASP A 384 9.73 5.67 -5.66
C ASP A 384 8.33 5.49 -6.23
N GLY A 385 7.43 4.76 -5.55
CA GLY A 385 6.03 4.65 -5.97
C GLY A 385 5.74 3.51 -6.93
N SER A 386 6.76 2.78 -7.36
CA SER A 386 6.60 1.59 -8.19
C SER A 386 5.91 0.46 -7.41
N ALA A 387 5.01 -0.28 -8.04
CA ALA A 387 4.28 -1.36 -7.37
C ALA A 387 5.22 -2.45 -6.86
N LEU A 388 6.22 -2.83 -7.68
CA LEU A 388 7.33 -3.68 -7.28
C LEU A 388 8.66 -2.93 -7.40
N VAL A 389 9.51 -3.05 -6.38
CA VAL A 389 10.88 -2.53 -6.37
C VAL A 389 11.86 -3.67 -6.08
N PHE A 390 12.88 -3.78 -6.92
CA PHE A 390 13.96 -4.76 -6.76
C PHE A 390 15.33 -4.06 -6.74
N VAL A 391 16.04 -4.17 -5.62
CA VAL A 391 17.37 -3.54 -5.44
C VAL A 391 18.45 -4.62 -5.50
N GLY A 392 19.09 -4.76 -6.66
CA GLY A 392 20.26 -5.60 -6.84
C GLY A 392 21.53 -4.91 -6.33
N GLN A 393 22.31 -5.63 -5.54
CA GLN A 393 23.60 -5.18 -4.98
C GLN A 393 23.57 -3.85 -4.21
N LEU A 394 22.94 -3.84 -3.02
CA LEU A 394 23.48 -3.21 -1.81
C LEU A 394 22.61 -3.59 -0.60
N TYR A 395 22.97 -4.66 0.13
CA TYR A 395 22.64 -4.75 1.55
C TYR A 395 23.59 -5.66 2.36
N GLY A 396 24.11 -5.12 3.46
CA GLY A 396 24.99 -5.81 4.42
C GLY A 396 26.47 -5.47 4.22
N THR A 397 27.20 -5.39 5.34
CA THR A 397 28.67 -5.44 5.32
C THR A 397 29.12 -6.90 5.36
N SER A 398 30.33 -7.20 4.89
CA SER A 398 30.94 -8.55 4.85
C SER A 398 31.35 -9.10 6.23
N SER A 399 30.56 -8.76 7.26
CA SER A 399 30.69 -9.17 8.66
C SER A 399 29.34 -9.52 9.30
N GLY A 400 28.24 -9.55 8.54
CA GLY A 400 26.94 -10.03 8.99
C GLY A 400 26.94 -11.54 9.29
N GLN A 401 26.18 -11.96 10.31
CA GLN A 401 26.18 -13.34 10.82
C GLN A 401 25.48 -14.36 9.91
N TYR A 402 24.63 -13.89 8.98
CA TYR A 402 23.78 -14.73 8.13
C TYR A 402 23.84 -14.31 6.64
N ASP A 403 25.05 -14.12 6.13
CA ASP A 403 25.33 -14.06 4.69
C ASP A 403 25.56 -15.50 4.17
N THR A 404 24.49 -16.24 3.85
CA THR A 404 24.59 -17.59 3.26
C THR A 404 24.18 -17.60 1.79
N ASN A 405 23.25 -16.71 1.40
CA ASN A 405 22.77 -16.54 0.04
C ASN A 405 22.27 -15.10 -0.20
N ARG A 406 23.19 -14.17 -0.47
CA ARG A 406 22.91 -12.79 -0.90
C ARG A 406 22.20 -12.64 -2.27
N ASN A 407 21.90 -13.73 -3.00
CA ASN A 407 21.23 -13.62 -4.30
C ASN A 407 19.76 -13.21 -4.15
N LEU A 408 19.25 -12.46 -5.13
CA LEU A 408 17.82 -12.17 -5.30
C LEU A 408 17.31 -12.94 -6.53
N THR A 409 16.29 -13.78 -6.36
CA THR A 409 15.60 -14.48 -7.46
C THR A 409 14.13 -14.12 -7.41
N VAL A 410 13.58 -13.58 -8.49
CA VAL A 410 12.19 -13.13 -8.58
C VAL A 410 11.49 -13.80 -9.76
N THR A 411 10.24 -14.22 -9.56
CA THR A 411 9.34 -14.67 -10.63
C THR A 411 7.97 -14.03 -10.44
N VAL A 412 7.47 -13.32 -11.44
CA VAL A 412 6.18 -12.60 -11.42
C VAL A 412 5.27 -13.10 -12.55
N LYS A 413 4.09 -13.60 -12.20
CA LYS A 413 3.11 -14.22 -13.10
C LYS A 413 1.69 -13.83 -12.67
N ASN A 414 0.81 -13.56 -13.64
CA ASN A 414 -0.63 -13.31 -13.46
C ASN A 414 -1.02 -12.16 -12.49
N ALA A 415 -0.09 -11.28 -12.15
CA ALA A 415 -0.31 -10.18 -11.21
C ALA A 415 -0.78 -8.90 -11.94
N GLN A 416 -1.51 -8.04 -11.24
CA GLN A 416 -1.81 -6.67 -11.68
C GLN A 416 -0.92 -5.70 -10.90
N LEU A 417 -0.11 -4.91 -11.62
CA LEU A 417 0.89 -4.01 -11.04
C LEU A 417 0.53 -2.56 -11.38
N ASN A 418 -0.05 -1.84 -10.43
CA ASN A 418 -0.60 -0.50 -10.61
C ASN A 418 0.26 0.56 -9.90
N SER A 419 0.67 1.62 -10.58
CA SER A 419 1.39 2.73 -9.94
C SER A 419 0.79 4.08 -10.26
N ARG A 420 0.50 4.87 -9.21
CA ARG A 420 -0.22 6.16 -9.35
C ARG A 420 0.61 7.27 -9.98
N TYR A 421 1.93 7.29 -9.74
CA TYR A 421 2.84 8.35 -10.17
C TYR A 421 4.21 7.84 -10.67
N ALA A 422 4.33 6.53 -10.89
CA ALA A 422 5.61 5.84 -11.09
C ALA A 422 5.49 4.66 -12.07
N ASN A 423 6.58 3.91 -12.22
CA ASN A 423 6.71 2.74 -13.08
C ASN A 423 5.97 1.54 -12.46
N ALA A 424 5.55 0.53 -13.23
CA ALA A 424 4.90 -0.64 -12.60
C ALA A 424 5.91 -1.53 -11.85
N VAL A 425 7.12 -1.65 -12.40
CA VAL A 425 8.28 -2.28 -11.76
C VAL A 425 9.50 -1.36 -11.89
N ALA A 426 10.28 -1.22 -10.82
CA ALA A 426 11.59 -0.59 -10.88
C ALA A 426 12.70 -1.51 -10.36
N VAL A 427 13.79 -1.59 -11.11
CA VAL A 427 14.96 -2.44 -10.85
C VAL A 427 16.22 -1.60 -10.83
N TYR A 428 16.99 -1.72 -9.75
CA TYR A 428 18.22 -0.94 -9.54
C TYR A 428 19.41 -1.89 -9.38
N ASN A 429 20.32 -1.90 -10.35
CA ASN A 429 21.68 -2.39 -10.14
C ASN A 429 22.46 -1.28 -9.39
N ALA A 430 22.42 -1.35 -8.06
CA ALA A 430 22.97 -0.34 -7.17
C ALA A 430 24.48 -0.49 -6.92
N GLY A 431 25.08 -1.65 -7.25
CA GLY A 431 26.53 -1.94 -7.26
C GLY A 431 27.28 -1.80 -5.92
N GLU A 432 27.97 -2.87 -5.50
CA GLU A 432 28.75 -2.89 -4.24
C GLU A 432 29.89 -1.84 -4.20
N GLU A 433 30.03 -1.13 -3.08
CA GLU A 433 31.21 -0.28 -2.82
C GLU A 433 32.41 -1.14 -2.41
N GLY A 434 33.46 -1.20 -3.25
CA GLY A 434 34.78 -1.66 -2.83
C GLY A 434 35.02 -3.18 -2.79
N GLN A 435 34.18 -4.00 -3.44
CA GLN A 435 34.38 -5.46 -3.58
C GLN A 435 34.47 -5.88 -5.05
N ALA A 436 35.66 -5.76 -5.64
CA ALA A 436 35.95 -6.28 -6.99
C ALA A 436 36.24 -7.80 -6.94
N SER A 437 35.22 -8.61 -6.67
CA SER A 437 35.32 -10.08 -6.69
C SER A 437 34.29 -10.72 -7.63
N ASP A 438 34.75 -11.68 -8.44
CA ASP A 438 33.93 -12.39 -9.42
C ASP A 438 32.82 -13.24 -8.77
N ASP A 439 32.87 -13.46 -7.45
CA ASP A 439 31.98 -14.32 -6.66
C ASP A 439 30.82 -13.55 -5.95
N GLY A 440 30.76 -12.21 -6.08
CA GLY A 440 29.66 -11.40 -5.52
C GLY A 440 28.25 -11.73 -6.06
N PRO A 441 27.17 -11.32 -5.37
CA PRO A 441 25.81 -11.83 -5.58
C PRO A 441 25.16 -11.38 -6.91
N THR A 442 24.19 -12.19 -7.34
CA THR A 442 23.37 -12.00 -8.55
C THR A 442 21.93 -11.62 -8.23
N THR A 443 21.27 -10.98 -9.20
CA THR A 443 19.83 -10.66 -9.16
C THR A 443 19.18 -11.13 -10.46
N ASN A 444 18.26 -12.08 -10.36
CA ASN A 444 17.59 -12.71 -11.50
C ASN A 444 16.09 -12.45 -11.40
N ILE A 445 15.50 -11.80 -12.40
CA ILE A 445 14.09 -11.37 -12.39
C ILE A 445 13.39 -11.90 -13.65
N ASP A 446 12.37 -12.75 -13.48
CA ASP A 446 11.46 -13.24 -14.54
C ASP A 446 10.09 -12.55 -14.40
N ILE A 447 9.68 -11.75 -15.38
CA ILE A 447 8.36 -11.09 -15.41
C ILE A 447 7.63 -11.58 -16.67
N ALA A 448 6.69 -12.50 -16.48
CA ALA A 448 5.98 -13.13 -17.59
C ALA A 448 4.98 -12.20 -18.28
N SER A 449 4.66 -12.50 -19.54
CA SER A 449 3.66 -11.78 -20.34
C SER A 449 2.20 -11.89 -19.85
N SER A 450 1.94 -12.65 -18.78
CA SER A 450 0.64 -12.65 -18.09
C SER A 450 0.53 -11.61 -16.97
N VAL A 451 1.59 -10.84 -16.70
CA VAL A 451 1.57 -9.72 -15.75
C VAL A 451 1.01 -8.47 -16.42
N VAL A 452 -0.02 -7.87 -15.82
CA VAL A 452 -0.65 -6.64 -16.31
C VAL A 452 0.00 -5.45 -15.63
N MET A 453 0.86 -4.74 -16.37
CA MET A 453 1.53 -3.54 -15.88
C MET A 453 0.73 -2.26 -16.22
N ARG A 454 0.46 -1.44 -15.20
CA ARG A 454 -0.23 -0.15 -15.29
C ARG A 454 0.62 0.94 -14.60
N PRO A 455 1.71 1.39 -15.24
CA PRO A 455 2.46 2.55 -14.78
C PRO A 455 1.62 3.84 -14.92
N ALA A 456 2.07 4.92 -14.30
CA ALA A 456 1.50 6.24 -14.51
C ALA A 456 1.79 6.75 -15.94
N ASP A 457 0.95 7.66 -16.47
CA ASP A 457 1.20 8.25 -17.78
C ASP A 457 2.60 8.93 -17.82
N GLY A 458 3.38 8.64 -18.86
CA GLY A 458 4.77 9.06 -19.00
C GLY A 458 5.83 8.15 -18.34
N GLN A 459 5.45 7.11 -17.59
CA GLN A 459 6.37 6.15 -16.94
C GLN A 459 6.49 4.84 -17.75
N ASP A 460 7.51 4.02 -17.47
CA ASP A 460 7.70 2.70 -18.11
C ASP A 460 6.96 1.58 -17.34
N GLY A 461 6.62 0.49 -18.03
CA GLY A 461 6.20 -0.76 -17.37
C GLY A 461 7.31 -1.28 -16.46
N ILE A 462 8.55 -1.36 -16.98
CA ILE A 462 9.74 -1.74 -16.24
C ILE A 462 10.83 -0.67 -16.42
N ARG A 463 11.26 -0.05 -15.32
CA ARG A 463 12.44 0.83 -15.26
C ARG A 463 13.65 0.04 -14.78
N LEU A 464 14.62 -0.24 -15.65
CA LEU A 464 15.93 -0.79 -15.24
C LEU A 464 16.97 0.35 -15.18
N THR A 465 17.66 0.47 -14.05
CA THR A 465 18.69 1.49 -13.78
C THR A 465 19.99 0.84 -13.26
N SER A 466 21.16 1.33 -13.69
CA SER A 466 22.46 0.71 -13.41
C SER A 466 23.58 1.73 -13.17
N LYS A 467 24.57 1.40 -12.32
CA LYS A 467 25.85 2.13 -12.22
C LYS A 467 26.76 1.93 -13.45
N GLU A 468 26.49 0.93 -14.27
CA GLU A 468 27.33 0.54 -15.42
C GLU A 468 26.77 1.08 -16.75
N ASP A 469 27.64 1.57 -17.64
CA ASP A 469 27.29 1.98 -19.02
C ASP A 469 27.11 0.77 -19.97
N GLY A 470 26.47 -0.29 -19.47
CA GLY A 470 26.42 -1.60 -20.13
C GLY A 470 25.08 -2.27 -19.93
N PHE A 471 24.34 -2.41 -21.02
CA PHE A 471 23.16 -3.27 -21.13
C PHE A 471 23.37 -4.26 -22.27
N THR A 472 23.39 -5.56 -21.96
CA THR A 472 23.48 -6.64 -22.95
C THR A 472 22.10 -7.21 -23.19
N PHE A 473 21.74 -7.41 -24.46
CA PHE A 473 20.42 -7.89 -24.89
C PHE A 473 20.56 -9.29 -25.51
N ASN A 474 19.85 -10.27 -24.97
CA ASN A 474 19.98 -11.68 -25.34
C ASN A 474 18.60 -12.37 -25.35
N GLY A 475 17.94 -12.38 -26.51
CA GLY A 475 16.58 -12.92 -26.65
C GLY A 475 15.56 -12.05 -25.94
N ASP A 476 14.95 -12.58 -24.88
CA ASP A 476 14.01 -11.93 -23.97
C ASP A 476 14.68 -11.35 -22.70
N LYS A 477 16.02 -11.36 -22.64
CA LYS A 477 16.81 -10.92 -21.49
C LYS A 477 17.57 -9.62 -21.71
N VAL A 478 17.65 -8.84 -20.63
CA VAL A 478 18.50 -7.67 -20.48
C VAL A 478 19.41 -7.86 -19.27
N GLU A 479 20.72 -7.66 -19.45
CA GLU A 479 21.75 -7.95 -18.46
C GLU A 479 22.63 -6.70 -18.22
N THR A 480 22.85 -6.34 -16.95
CA THR A 480 23.75 -5.25 -16.54
C THR A 480 24.40 -5.60 -15.20
N GLY A 481 25.73 -5.52 -15.09
CA GLY A 481 26.48 -6.08 -13.96
C GLY A 481 26.12 -7.53 -13.69
N LYS A 482 25.63 -7.80 -12.46
CA LYS A 482 25.08 -9.10 -12.05
C LYS A 482 23.54 -9.11 -11.94
N VAL A 483 22.87 -8.20 -12.63
CA VAL A 483 21.40 -8.11 -12.70
C VAL A 483 20.92 -8.54 -14.08
N THR A 484 20.12 -9.60 -14.11
CA THR A 484 19.47 -10.14 -15.32
C THR A 484 17.95 -10.01 -15.17
N VAL A 485 17.31 -9.29 -16.11
CA VAL A 485 15.85 -9.15 -16.19
C VAL A 485 15.35 -9.81 -17.47
N THR A 486 14.41 -10.74 -17.34
CA THR A 486 13.76 -11.46 -18.45
C THR A 486 12.36 -10.89 -18.64
N ASN A 487 12.15 -10.11 -19.70
CA ASN A 487 10.85 -9.57 -20.10
C ASN A 487 10.87 -9.00 -21.54
N ALA A 488 9.80 -9.28 -22.29
CA ALA A 488 9.68 -8.91 -23.71
C ALA A 488 9.50 -7.39 -23.99
N GLU A 489 9.00 -6.59 -23.05
CA GLU A 489 8.91 -5.14 -23.22
C GLU A 489 10.30 -4.49 -23.08
N LEU A 490 11.06 -4.91 -22.06
CA LEU A 490 12.36 -4.32 -21.72
C LEU A 490 13.43 -4.52 -22.81
N VAL A 491 13.40 -5.65 -23.53
CA VAL A 491 14.32 -5.89 -24.68
C VAL A 491 14.04 -5.00 -25.90
N ASN A 492 12.90 -4.32 -25.94
CA ASN A 492 12.54 -3.35 -26.98
C ASN A 492 12.86 -1.90 -26.59
N ALA A 493 13.67 -1.68 -25.54
CA ALA A 493 14.12 -0.35 -25.13
C ALA A 493 14.84 0.37 -26.29
N ALA A 494 14.36 1.57 -26.63
CA ALA A 494 14.87 2.35 -27.75
C ALA A 494 16.24 2.99 -27.45
N ALA A 495 16.44 3.42 -26.21
CA ALA A 495 17.63 4.14 -25.76
C ALA A 495 17.93 3.88 -24.28
N GLN A 496 19.20 4.02 -23.91
CA GLN A 496 19.61 4.33 -22.54
C GLN A 496 19.81 5.85 -22.41
N ALA A 497 19.54 6.42 -21.24
CA ALA A 497 19.97 7.78 -20.89
C ALA A 497 20.83 7.78 -19.62
N GLN A 498 21.83 8.64 -19.62
CA GLN A 498 22.67 8.96 -18.48
C GLN A 498 21.92 9.90 -17.53
N ASN A 499 21.57 9.40 -16.36
CA ASN A 499 20.93 10.14 -15.29
C ASN A 499 21.96 10.43 -14.18
N LYS A 500 22.25 11.71 -13.92
CA LYS A 500 22.91 12.11 -12.66
C LYS A 500 21.91 11.87 -11.53
N VAL A 501 22.21 10.92 -10.64
CA VAL A 501 21.41 10.70 -9.43
C VAL A 501 22.21 11.21 -8.24
N GLU A 502 21.71 12.27 -7.61
CA GLU A 502 22.09 12.59 -6.24
C GLU A 502 21.45 11.57 -5.30
N THR A 503 22.20 10.53 -4.90
CA THR A 503 21.93 9.79 -3.66
C THR A 503 23.16 9.01 -3.24
N LEU A 504 23.78 9.42 -2.15
CA LEU A 504 24.13 8.51 -1.06
C LEU A 504 23.94 9.26 0.25
N THR A 505 23.06 8.77 1.14
CA THR A 505 23.20 9.03 2.57
C THR A 505 23.52 7.68 3.22
N PRO A 506 24.78 7.41 3.59
CA PRO A 506 25.13 6.14 4.22
C PRO A 506 24.35 5.96 5.52
N GLY A 507 23.92 4.72 5.78
CA GLY A 507 23.01 4.40 6.88
C GLY A 507 23.52 4.90 8.24
N SER A 508 22.77 5.80 8.87
CA SER A 508 23.00 6.29 10.24
C SER A 508 24.40 6.84 10.56
N GLY A 509 24.85 7.92 9.90
CA GLY A 509 25.87 8.76 10.55
C GLY A 509 26.58 9.85 9.74
N SER A 510 26.74 9.70 8.43
CA SER A 510 27.48 10.68 7.60
C SER A 510 26.56 11.62 6.82
N SER A 511 27.03 12.85 6.61
CA SER A 511 26.26 13.98 6.06
C SER A 511 26.81 14.46 4.71
N GLU A 512 27.39 13.57 3.92
CA GLU A 512 28.00 13.88 2.62
C GLU A 512 27.23 13.14 1.53
N SER A 513 26.53 13.90 0.68
CA SER A 513 25.86 13.35 -0.51
C SER A 513 26.88 13.12 -1.61
N ALA A 514 26.95 11.90 -2.13
CA ALA A 514 27.75 11.57 -3.30
C ALA A 514 26.87 11.48 -4.55
N THR A 515 27.13 12.34 -5.54
CA THR A 515 26.49 12.24 -6.86
C THR A 515 27.04 11.03 -7.60
N THR A 516 26.17 10.12 -8.04
CA THR A 516 26.55 8.95 -8.84
C THR A 516 25.94 9.05 -10.23
N THR A 517 26.74 8.75 -11.26
CA THR A 517 26.24 8.57 -12.62
C THR A 517 25.52 7.23 -12.70
N MET A 518 24.23 7.25 -13.04
CA MET A 518 23.45 6.06 -13.35
C MET A 518 23.03 6.09 -14.82
N TYR A 519 22.69 4.93 -15.37
CA TYR A 519 22.09 4.79 -16.70
C TYR A 519 20.74 4.10 -16.56
N THR A 520 19.72 4.61 -17.22
CA THR A 520 18.35 4.05 -17.20
C THR A 520 17.91 3.71 -18.62
N LEU A 521 17.25 2.56 -18.78
CA LEU A 521 16.62 2.15 -20.04
C LEU A 521 15.24 2.81 -20.22
N TYR A 522 14.92 3.21 -21.44
CA TYR A 522 13.64 3.81 -21.80
C TYR A 522 13.04 3.17 -23.04
N SER A 523 11.72 2.91 -22.99
CA SER A 523 10.91 2.43 -24.11
C SER A 523 10.96 3.31 -25.37
N THR A 524 11.22 4.62 -25.26
CA THR A 524 11.31 5.53 -26.42
C THR A 524 12.45 6.54 -26.31
N LEU A 525 13.00 6.95 -27.45
CA LEU A 525 14.04 7.99 -27.52
C LEU A 525 13.57 9.34 -26.94
N ASN A 526 12.32 9.73 -27.20
CA ASN A 526 11.79 11.01 -26.70
C ASN A 526 11.70 11.03 -25.17
N ARG A 527 11.31 9.93 -24.51
CA ARG A 527 11.32 9.84 -23.04
C ARG A 527 12.73 9.79 -22.45
N ALA A 528 13.68 9.14 -23.13
CA ALA A 528 15.10 9.17 -22.77
C ALA A 528 15.67 10.61 -22.81
N ILE A 529 15.34 11.37 -23.86
CA ILE A 529 15.73 12.78 -24.02
C ILE A 529 15.03 13.67 -22.98
N GLU A 530 13.75 13.46 -22.70
CA GLU A 530 12.99 14.21 -21.69
C GLU A 530 13.61 14.07 -20.30
N ASN A 531 13.97 12.84 -19.90
CA ASN A 531 14.64 12.57 -18.62
C ASN A 531 16.06 13.16 -18.60
N ALA A 532 16.86 12.95 -19.65
CA ALA A 532 18.20 13.53 -19.74
C ALA A 532 18.19 15.07 -19.71
N SER A 533 17.10 15.70 -20.18
CA SER A 533 16.91 17.15 -20.17
C SER A 533 16.68 17.76 -18.79
N THR A 534 16.47 16.95 -17.74
CA THR A 534 16.32 17.44 -16.35
C THR A 534 17.63 17.42 -15.55
N ALA A 535 18.76 17.04 -16.14
CA ALA A 535 20.06 17.04 -15.46
C ALA A 535 20.54 18.48 -15.17
N GLU A 536 20.66 18.84 -13.89
CA GLU A 536 20.95 20.24 -13.48
C GLU A 536 22.34 20.75 -13.85
N GLU A 537 23.34 19.86 -14.02
CA GLU A 537 24.69 20.23 -14.44
C GLU A 537 25.33 19.20 -15.38
N GLY A 538 25.70 19.66 -16.58
CA GLY A 538 26.52 18.92 -17.53
C GLY A 538 25.78 18.53 -18.81
N LYS A 539 26.52 17.87 -19.71
CA LYS A 539 25.97 17.27 -20.93
C LYS A 539 25.61 15.82 -20.64
N ALA A 540 24.36 15.45 -20.85
CA ALA A 540 23.86 14.09 -20.59
C ALA A 540 23.87 13.25 -21.88
N GLU A 541 24.41 12.03 -21.81
CA GLU A 541 24.38 11.09 -22.95
C GLU A 541 23.04 10.35 -23.04
N VAL A 542 22.47 10.33 -24.24
CA VAL A 542 21.36 9.46 -24.66
C VAL A 542 21.88 8.61 -25.81
N LYS A 543 21.89 7.28 -25.64
CA LYS A 543 22.59 6.33 -26.51
C LYS A 543 21.59 5.30 -27.03
N LEU A 544 21.45 5.24 -28.36
CA LEU A 544 20.46 4.39 -29.02
C LEU A 544 20.79 2.89 -28.87
N LEU A 545 19.74 2.08 -28.78
CA LEU A 545 19.80 0.63 -28.60
C LEU A 545 19.06 -0.09 -29.72
N SER A 546 17.95 0.46 -30.22
CA SER A 546 17.24 0.04 -31.42
C SER A 546 17.29 1.12 -32.51
N ASP A 547 16.84 0.77 -33.72
CA ASP A 547 16.42 1.77 -34.70
C ASP A 547 15.07 2.37 -34.25
N VAL A 548 14.83 3.64 -34.55
CA VAL A 548 13.67 4.41 -34.07
C VAL A 548 12.97 5.18 -35.20
N THR A 549 11.68 5.43 -35.04
CA THR A 549 10.85 6.18 -36.00
C THR A 549 9.96 7.18 -35.26
N GLY A 550 9.87 8.40 -35.78
CA GLY A 550 9.17 9.53 -35.17
C GLY A 550 10.09 10.75 -35.01
N ASP A 551 9.48 11.93 -34.97
CA ASP A 551 10.22 13.19 -34.82
C ASP A 551 10.76 13.35 -33.39
N VAL A 552 11.92 13.99 -33.27
CA VAL A 552 12.66 14.18 -32.02
C VAL A 552 12.81 15.67 -31.74
N THR A 553 12.42 16.13 -30.55
CA THR A 553 12.65 17.52 -30.12
C THR A 553 13.46 17.55 -28.83
N VAL A 554 14.69 18.08 -28.88
CA VAL A 554 15.47 18.37 -27.67
C VAL A 554 15.05 19.75 -27.14
N PRO A 555 14.53 19.85 -25.91
CA PRO A 555 13.91 21.07 -25.39
C PRO A 555 14.93 22.18 -25.09
N GLU A 556 14.41 23.41 -24.98
CA GLU A 556 15.22 24.59 -24.66
C GLU A 556 15.87 24.43 -23.28
N LYS A 557 17.14 24.85 -23.16
CA LYS A 557 18.06 24.67 -22.01
C LYS A 557 18.63 23.27 -21.79
N ALA A 558 18.16 22.22 -22.47
CA ALA A 558 18.80 20.91 -22.38
C ALA A 558 20.20 20.90 -23.01
N ASN A 559 21.08 20.02 -22.54
CA ASN A 559 22.42 19.80 -23.10
C ASN A 559 22.65 18.29 -23.30
N ILE A 560 22.48 17.83 -24.54
CA ILE A 560 22.35 16.39 -24.86
C ILE A 560 23.46 15.93 -25.81
N GLU A 561 24.07 14.77 -25.50
CA GLU A 561 24.78 13.95 -26.48
C GLU A 561 23.85 12.84 -26.98
N LEU A 562 23.41 12.89 -28.23
CA LEU A 562 22.64 11.81 -28.87
C LEU A 562 23.60 10.88 -29.62
N ASN A 563 24.07 9.83 -28.96
CA ASN A 563 24.95 8.82 -29.53
C ASN A 563 24.13 7.79 -30.33
N LEU A 564 24.30 7.78 -31.66
CA LEU A 564 23.51 6.92 -32.54
C LEU A 564 23.90 5.44 -32.50
N ASN A 565 25.06 5.07 -31.95
CA ASN A 565 25.44 3.68 -31.64
C ASN A 565 25.21 2.65 -32.79
N GLY A 566 25.43 3.06 -34.04
CA GLY A 566 25.24 2.27 -35.25
C GLY A 566 23.80 2.18 -35.77
N LYS A 567 22.83 2.87 -35.15
CA LYS A 567 21.38 2.77 -35.41
C LYS A 567 20.87 3.81 -36.39
N GLN A 568 19.61 3.66 -36.80
CA GLN A 568 18.86 4.58 -37.63
C GLN A 568 17.79 5.35 -36.84
N VAL A 569 17.71 6.67 -37.05
CA VAL A 569 16.55 7.51 -36.71
C VAL A 569 15.78 7.81 -37.99
N THR A 570 14.45 7.64 -37.99
CA THR A 570 13.57 7.94 -39.13
C THR A 570 12.53 8.98 -38.72
N GLY A 571 12.79 10.25 -39.02
CA GLY A 571 12.05 11.42 -38.52
C GLY A 571 12.93 12.67 -38.47
N ASP A 572 12.31 13.84 -38.37
CA ASP A 572 13.04 15.10 -38.25
C ASP A 572 13.55 15.29 -36.80
N ILE A 573 14.79 15.77 -36.64
CA ILE A 573 15.41 16.06 -35.34
C ILE A 573 15.54 17.58 -35.16
N GLN A 574 14.82 18.14 -34.20
CA GLN A 574 14.89 19.56 -33.84
C GLN A 574 15.59 19.78 -32.49
N GLY A 575 16.78 20.38 -32.51
CA GLY A 575 17.46 20.88 -31.33
C GLY A 575 17.03 22.31 -30.98
N THR A 576 16.38 22.49 -29.83
CA THR A 576 16.13 23.84 -29.24
C THR A 576 17.03 24.15 -28.04
N GLY A 577 17.63 23.13 -27.41
CA GLY A 577 18.78 23.25 -26.52
C GLY A 577 20.12 23.07 -27.25
N GLU A 578 21.18 22.72 -26.51
CA GLU A 578 22.44 22.24 -27.08
C GLU A 578 22.32 20.75 -27.40
N LEU A 579 22.66 20.37 -28.64
CA LEU A 579 22.60 18.99 -29.11
C LEU A 579 23.86 18.63 -29.92
N ALA A 580 24.58 17.61 -29.45
CA ALA A 580 25.61 16.95 -30.23
C ALA A 580 25.14 15.55 -30.61
N ILE A 581 24.99 15.28 -31.90
CA ILE A 581 24.68 13.94 -32.41
C ILE A 581 26.01 13.24 -32.73
N THR A 582 26.27 12.10 -32.09
CA THR A 582 27.58 11.43 -32.11
C THR A 582 27.44 9.92 -32.40
N GLY A 583 28.53 9.18 -32.26
CA GLY A 583 28.64 7.79 -32.72
C GLY A 583 28.68 7.65 -34.25
N SER A 584 28.55 6.41 -34.72
CA SER A 584 28.15 6.10 -36.09
C SER A 584 26.63 5.91 -36.15
N GLY A 585 26.00 6.14 -37.30
CA GLY A 585 24.57 5.90 -37.47
C GLY A 585 24.00 6.61 -38.69
N THR A 586 22.69 6.48 -38.91
CA THR A 586 21.97 7.16 -40.00
C THR A 586 20.76 7.94 -39.48
N ILE A 587 20.52 9.13 -40.03
CA ILE A 587 19.28 9.89 -39.82
C ILE A 587 18.58 10.01 -41.17
N VAL A 588 17.34 9.55 -41.25
CA VAL A 588 16.46 9.69 -42.42
C VAL A 588 15.41 10.73 -42.10
N GLY A 589 15.77 12.00 -42.33
CA GLY A 589 15.03 13.18 -41.88
C GLY A 589 15.94 14.40 -41.77
N HIS A 590 15.36 15.57 -41.50
CA HIS A 590 16.10 16.83 -41.39
C HIS A 590 16.62 17.03 -39.98
N VAL A 591 17.90 17.40 -39.86
CA VAL A 591 18.50 17.87 -38.60
C VAL A 591 18.44 19.39 -38.57
N THR A 592 17.76 19.99 -37.59
CA THR A 592 17.53 21.44 -37.51
C THR A 592 17.72 21.99 -36.10
N GLY A 593 18.19 23.23 -35.98
CA GLY A 593 18.37 23.93 -34.70
C GLY A 593 19.58 24.85 -34.69
N SER A 594 19.64 25.80 -33.75
CA SER A 594 20.71 26.81 -33.71
C SER A 594 22.02 26.26 -33.14
N ASN A 595 21.94 25.35 -32.17
CA ASN A 595 23.08 24.79 -31.43
C ASN A 595 23.18 23.26 -31.64
N VAL A 596 22.99 22.81 -32.89
CA VAL A 596 23.08 21.40 -33.26
C VAL A 596 24.39 21.10 -33.98
N SER A 597 25.05 20.01 -33.59
CA SER A 597 26.28 19.51 -34.23
C SER A 597 26.16 18.01 -34.54
N THR A 598 26.80 17.57 -35.63
CA THR A 598 26.80 16.18 -36.08
C THR A 598 28.22 15.66 -36.23
N GLY A 599 28.55 14.56 -35.56
CA GLY A 599 29.85 13.90 -35.64
C GLY A 599 30.11 13.26 -37.01
N ALA A 600 31.38 13.07 -37.35
CA ALA A 600 31.80 12.57 -38.68
C ALA A 600 31.36 11.12 -39.01
N GLY A 601 30.83 10.37 -38.03
CA GLY A 601 30.23 9.04 -38.24
C GLY A 601 28.73 9.07 -38.55
N VAL A 602 28.08 10.24 -38.47
CA VAL A 602 26.63 10.41 -38.65
C VAL A 602 26.30 10.66 -40.12
N ASN A 603 25.55 9.74 -40.73
CA ASN A 603 25.06 9.84 -42.10
C ASN A 603 23.67 10.48 -42.14
N VAL A 604 23.54 11.74 -42.58
CA VAL A 604 22.23 12.42 -42.69
C VAL A 604 21.68 12.29 -44.11
N VAL A 605 20.63 11.49 -44.27
CA VAL A 605 19.89 11.26 -45.51
C VAL A 605 18.63 12.13 -45.49
N ASN A 606 18.76 13.36 -45.97
CA ASN A 606 17.60 14.25 -46.13
C ASN A 606 16.65 13.66 -47.22
N PRO A 607 15.36 13.46 -46.93
CA PRO A 607 14.37 13.10 -47.96
C PRO A 607 14.20 14.23 -49.00
N PRO A 608 13.64 13.95 -50.19
CA PRO A 608 13.49 14.95 -51.24
C PRO A 608 12.68 16.17 -50.76
N TYR A 609 13.31 17.35 -50.87
CA TYR A 609 12.84 18.61 -50.28
C TYR A 609 11.42 19.00 -50.71
N VAL A 610 10.48 18.92 -49.76
CA VAL A 610 9.23 19.67 -49.76
C VAL A 610 9.43 20.85 -48.82
N PRO A 611 9.29 22.11 -49.26
CA PRO A 611 9.72 23.28 -48.47
C PRO A 611 8.93 23.45 -47.16
N PRO A 612 9.58 23.37 -45.98
CA PRO A 612 8.93 23.68 -44.71
C PRO A 612 8.92 25.20 -44.49
N VAL A 613 7.74 25.78 -44.25
CA VAL A 613 7.59 27.21 -43.97
C VAL A 613 7.99 27.49 -42.53
N GLN A 614 9.26 27.86 -42.29
CA GLN A 614 9.72 28.31 -40.97
C GLN A 614 9.28 29.74 -40.65
N SER A 615 8.01 29.89 -40.30
CA SER A 615 7.52 30.94 -39.39
C SER A 615 6.18 30.50 -38.83
N GLY A 616 6.09 30.25 -37.51
CA GLY A 616 4.83 29.77 -36.95
C GLY A 616 4.85 29.31 -35.50
N ASN A 617 3.66 29.38 -34.91
CA ASN A 617 3.30 28.78 -33.64
C ASN A 617 3.37 27.24 -33.73
N LYS A 618 3.73 26.55 -32.64
CA LYS A 618 3.78 25.07 -32.60
C LYS A 618 2.36 24.49 -32.53
N VAL A 619 2.14 23.42 -33.28
CA VAL A 619 1.03 22.48 -33.09
C VAL A 619 1.56 21.30 -32.29
N THR A 620 0.97 21.02 -31.14
CA THR A 620 1.22 19.82 -30.33
C THR A 620 0.06 18.84 -30.53
N VAL A 621 0.34 17.55 -30.55
CA VAL A 621 -0.68 16.49 -30.47
C VAL A 621 -0.55 15.85 -29.09
N SER A 622 -1.67 15.68 -28.38
CA SER A 622 -1.69 14.92 -27.12
C SER A 622 -1.62 13.42 -27.38
N ASP A 623 -1.12 12.63 -26.43
CA ASP A 623 -1.02 11.17 -26.56
C ASP A 623 -2.37 10.51 -26.89
N THR A 624 -2.35 9.58 -27.85
CA THR A 624 -3.56 8.89 -28.33
C THR A 624 -3.50 7.39 -28.11
N LYS A 625 -4.59 6.83 -27.56
CA LYS A 625 -4.81 5.39 -27.38
C LYS A 625 -5.88 4.94 -28.40
N GLY A 626 -5.64 3.84 -29.13
CA GLY A 626 -6.55 3.33 -30.17
C GLY A 626 -6.39 3.91 -31.59
N GLY A 627 -5.31 4.64 -31.84
CA GLY A 627 -4.93 5.12 -33.17
C GLY A 627 -3.77 6.11 -33.15
N LYS A 628 -3.31 6.49 -34.34
CA LYS A 628 -2.20 7.41 -34.60
C LYS A 628 -2.70 8.72 -35.18
N VAL A 629 -2.03 9.83 -34.87
CA VAL A 629 -2.39 11.17 -35.37
C VAL A 629 -1.15 11.90 -35.88
N ALA A 630 -1.30 12.58 -37.01
CA ALA A 630 -0.30 13.45 -37.61
C ALA A 630 -0.89 14.84 -37.86
N VAL A 631 -0.03 15.87 -37.83
CA VAL A 631 -0.41 17.26 -38.15
C VAL A 631 0.53 17.84 -39.19
N SER A 632 -0.02 18.58 -40.16
CA SER A 632 0.76 19.14 -41.27
C SER A 632 0.25 20.52 -41.70
N PRO A 633 1.07 21.59 -41.62
CA PRO A 633 2.38 21.63 -40.98
C PRO A 633 2.28 21.56 -39.44
N SER A 634 3.32 21.04 -38.78
CA SER A 634 3.43 21.01 -37.31
C SER A 634 3.77 22.38 -36.69
N ARG A 635 4.06 23.39 -37.52
CA ARG A 635 4.21 24.81 -37.15
C ARG A 635 3.55 25.67 -38.22
N ALA A 636 2.78 26.69 -37.82
CA ALA A 636 2.08 27.57 -38.78
C ALA A 636 1.91 29.00 -38.22
N SER A 637 1.90 30.00 -39.10
CA SER A 637 1.62 31.40 -38.72
C SER A 637 0.13 31.64 -38.49
N LYS A 638 -0.20 32.70 -37.75
CA LYS A 638 -1.60 33.08 -37.45
C LYS A 638 -2.42 33.21 -38.75
N GLY A 639 -3.47 32.40 -38.88
CA GLY A 639 -4.34 32.35 -40.05
C GLY A 639 -4.07 31.17 -40.99
N ASP A 640 -2.85 30.61 -41.00
CA ASP A 640 -2.48 29.47 -41.84
C ASP A 640 -3.38 28.25 -41.56
N THR A 641 -3.56 27.40 -42.57
CA THR A 641 -4.36 26.18 -42.43
C THR A 641 -3.46 25.01 -42.02
N VAL A 642 -3.74 24.43 -40.86
CA VAL A 642 -3.13 23.18 -40.40
C VAL A 642 -4.08 22.03 -40.69
N THR A 643 -3.56 20.96 -41.26
CA THR A 643 -4.26 19.69 -41.49
C THR A 643 -3.98 18.73 -40.33
N ILE A 644 -5.02 18.01 -39.87
CA ILE A 644 -4.93 16.91 -38.92
C ILE A 644 -5.34 15.64 -39.67
N THR A 645 -4.50 14.61 -39.65
CA THR A 645 -4.80 13.31 -40.24
C THR A 645 -4.74 12.25 -39.14
N ALA A 646 -5.77 11.42 -39.02
CA ALA A 646 -5.82 10.35 -38.03
C ALA A 646 -5.95 8.98 -38.69
N THR A 647 -5.23 8.01 -38.16
CA THR A 647 -5.26 6.60 -38.58
C THR A 647 -5.67 5.77 -37.36
N PRO A 648 -6.95 5.42 -37.23
CA PRO A 648 -7.40 4.49 -36.19
C PRO A 648 -6.68 3.14 -36.28
N ASP A 649 -6.55 2.46 -35.14
CA ASP A 649 -6.15 1.05 -35.12
C ASP A 649 -7.31 0.14 -35.61
N GLU A 650 -7.03 -1.13 -35.86
CA GLU A 650 -8.03 -2.08 -36.40
C GLU A 650 -9.25 -2.21 -35.47
N GLY A 651 -10.46 -2.02 -36.02
CA GLY A 651 -11.70 -2.02 -35.24
C GLY A 651 -11.99 -0.73 -34.47
N LYS A 652 -11.22 0.34 -34.69
CA LYS A 652 -11.47 1.66 -34.11
C LYS A 652 -11.79 2.69 -35.21
N ARG A 653 -12.48 3.77 -34.84
CA ARG A 653 -12.73 4.97 -35.66
C ARG A 653 -12.41 6.23 -34.85
N VAL A 654 -12.22 7.35 -35.53
CA VAL A 654 -12.13 8.66 -34.87
C VAL A 654 -13.49 9.05 -34.30
N TRP A 655 -13.50 9.53 -33.06
CA TRP A 655 -14.67 10.10 -32.39
C TRP A 655 -14.63 11.62 -32.44
N THR A 656 -13.91 12.25 -31.50
CA THR A 656 -13.71 13.70 -31.47
C THR A 656 -12.33 14.10 -31.97
N VAL A 657 -12.28 15.26 -32.64
CA VAL A 657 -11.06 16.00 -32.94
C VAL A 657 -11.27 17.42 -32.41
N SER A 658 -10.57 17.76 -31.33
CA SER A 658 -10.62 19.09 -30.72
C SER A 658 -9.25 19.75 -30.79
N VAL A 659 -9.23 21.08 -30.88
CA VAL A 659 -8.00 21.86 -30.86
C VAL A 659 -8.20 23.05 -29.95
N THR A 660 -7.27 23.28 -29.03
CA THR A 660 -7.27 24.42 -28.12
C THR A 660 -6.03 25.28 -28.33
N ASP A 661 -6.11 26.58 -28.04
CA ASP A 661 -4.94 27.45 -27.99
C ASP A 661 -4.22 27.37 -26.63
N LYS A 662 -3.07 28.04 -26.49
CA LYS A 662 -2.27 28.09 -25.24
C LYS A 662 -3.03 28.50 -23.95
N SER A 663 -4.24 29.04 -24.05
CA SER A 663 -5.11 29.43 -22.92
C SER A 663 -6.24 28.43 -22.65
N GLY A 664 -6.25 27.28 -23.34
CA GLY A 664 -7.33 26.29 -23.27
C GLY A 664 -8.54 26.63 -24.14
N LYS A 665 -8.54 27.78 -24.83
CA LYS A 665 -9.67 28.22 -25.65
C LYS A 665 -9.80 27.36 -26.91
N ALA A 666 -10.98 26.81 -27.15
CA ALA A 666 -11.28 26.01 -28.35
C ALA A 666 -11.14 26.80 -29.66
N ILE A 667 -10.62 26.12 -30.69
CA ILE A 667 -10.43 26.59 -32.06
C ILE A 667 -11.34 25.79 -32.99
N THR A 668 -11.99 26.45 -33.95
CA THR A 668 -12.92 25.78 -34.87
C THR A 668 -12.19 24.85 -35.84
N VAL A 669 -12.50 23.55 -35.74
CA VAL A 669 -12.03 22.50 -36.65
C VAL A 669 -13.07 22.27 -37.75
N LYS A 670 -12.62 21.98 -38.97
CA LYS A 670 -13.45 21.61 -40.14
C LYS A 670 -13.01 20.25 -40.65
N LYS A 671 -13.92 19.28 -40.81
CA LYS A 671 -13.61 18.02 -41.49
C LYS A 671 -13.36 18.28 -42.99
N ASP A 672 -12.32 17.68 -43.56
CA ASP A 672 -12.02 17.75 -45.00
C ASP A 672 -12.91 16.74 -45.76
N SER A 673 -12.95 16.91 -47.08
CA SER A 673 -13.48 16.00 -48.10
C SER A 673 -12.84 14.61 -48.17
N LYS A 674 -11.78 14.35 -47.38
CA LYS A 674 -11.07 13.08 -47.29
C LYS A 674 -11.36 12.40 -45.96
N ASP A 675 -11.42 11.07 -45.99
CA ASP A 675 -11.60 10.29 -44.77
C ASP A 675 -10.49 10.56 -43.75
N ASN A 676 -10.90 10.56 -42.47
CA ASN A 676 -10.10 10.85 -41.29
C ASN A 676 -9.13 12.04 -41.41
N THR A 677 -9.55 13.08 -42.14
CA THR A 677 -8.79 14.32 -42.32
C THR A 677 -9.61 15.53 -41.87
N TRP A 678 -8.99 16.44 -41.12
CA TRP A 678 -9.56 17.71 -40.65
C TRP A 678 -8.60 18.86 -40.90
N THR A 679 -9.09 20.09 -40.79
CA THR A 679 -8.30 21.32 -40.89
C THR A 679 -8.72 22.34 -39.84
N PHE A 680 -7.80 23.18 -39.39
CA PHE A 680 -8.11 24.37 -38.57
C PHE A 680 -7.24 25.56 -39.01
N SER A 681 -7.67 26.78 -38.65
CA SER A 681 -6.87 27.99 -38.87
C SER A 681 -6.05 28.29 -37.61
N MET A 682 -4.74 28.41 -37.76
CA MET A 682 -3.81 28.53 -36.64
C MET A 682 -4.01 29.86 -35.88
N PRO A 683 -4.10 29.84 -34.53
CA PRO A 683 -4.24 31.06 -33.73
C PRO A 683 -2.91 31.82 -33.58
N ASP A 684 -2.94 32.91 -32.81
CA ASP A 684 -1.81 33.79 -32.49
C ASP A 684 -0.94 33.26 -31.33
N SER A 685 -0.89 31.94 -31.21
CA SER A 685 -0.34 31.18 -30.09
C SER A 685 -0.14 29.71 -30.49
N PRO A 686 0.66 28.92 -29.75
CA PRO A 686 0.65 27.47 -29.87
C PRO A 686 -0.75 26.88 -29.71
N ALA A 687 -0.98 25.75 -30.38
CA ALA A 687 -2.24 25.01 -30.34
C ALA A 687 -1.99 23.53 -30.00
N THR A 688 -2.93 22.92 -29.27
CA THR A 688 -2.89 21.51 -28.87
C THR A 688 -4.08 20.78 -29.50
N VAL A 689 -3.80 19.69 -30.21
CA VAL A 689 -4.79 18.79 -30.83
C VAL A 689 -5.00 17.59 -29.91
N LYS A 690 -6.24 17.37 -29.46
CA LYS A 690 -6.69 16.10 -28.85
C LYS A 690 -7.54 15.35 -29.88
N VAL A 691 -7.29 14.05 -30.04
CA VAL A 691 -8.11 13.14 -30.86
C VAL A 691 -8.46 11.92 -30.03
N SER A 692 -9.73 11.52 -30.04
CA SER A 692 -10.20 10.29 -29.41
C SER A 692 -10.55 9.23 -30.45
N PHE A 693 -10.34 7.97 -30.08
CA PHE A 693 -10.69 6.81 -30.88
C PHE A 693 -11.67 5.92 -30.11
N VAL A 694 -12.73 5.47 -30.79
CA VAL A 694 -13.81 4.60 -30.25
C VAL A 694 -13.99 3.40 -31.18
N CYS A 695 -14.85 2.43 -30.87
CA CYS A 695 -15.05 1.32 -31.80
C CYS A 695 -15.71 1.76 -33.13
N ASP A 696 -15.32 1.12 -34.23
CA ASP A 696 -15.90 1.37 -35.56
C ASP A 696 -17.30 0.76 -35.77
N GLY A 697 -17.76 -0.08 -34.84
CA GLY A 697 -19.00 -0.86 -34.95
C GLY A 697 -18.80 -2.28 -35.49
N GLY A 698 -17.54 -2.70 -35.70
CA GLY A 698 -17.16 -4.00 -36.22
C GLY A 698 -17.24 -5.16 -35.23
N SER A 699 -16.58 -6.27 -35.57
CA SER A 699 -16.60 -7.51 -34.79
C SER A 699 -15.81 -7.46 -33.48
N SER A 700 -15.05 -6.39 -33.22
CA SER A 700 -14.15 -6.22 -32.08
C SER A 700 -14.69 -5.29 -30.98
N CYS A 701 -15.90 -4.71 -31.13
CA CYS A 701 -16.44 -3.80 -30.11
C CYS A 701 -16.76 -4.53 -28.81
N PRO A 702 -16.41 -3.98 -27.63
CA PRO A 702 -16.76 -4.54 -26.32
C PRO A 702 -18.25 -4.90 -26.17
N SER A 703 -19.14 -4.02 -26.66
CA SER A 703 -20.59 -4.22 -26.62
C SER A 703 -21.14 -5.11 -27.75
N ARG A 704 -20.31 -5.64 -28.66
CA ARG A 704 -20.77 -6.37 -29.85
C ARG A 704 -21.66 -7.59 -29.54
N ASN A 705 -21.50 -8.19 -28.36
CA ASN A 705 -22.31 -9.33 -27.93
C ASN A 705 -23.63 -8.92 -27.23
N LEU A 706 -23.90 -7.63 -27.04
CA LEU A 706 -25.10 -7.10 -26.40
C LEU A 706 -26.15 -6.77 -27.47
N ILE A 707 -27.22 -7.57 -27.53
CA ILE A 707 -28.12 -7.67 -28.70
C ILE A 707 -29.03 -6.45 -28.93
N ASP A 708 -29.08 -5.53 -27.96
CA ASP A 708 -29.86 -4.29 -27.94
C ASP A 708 -28.99 -3.02 -28.06
N VAL A 709 -27.66 -3.16 -28.00
CA VAL A 709 -26.72 -2.06 -28.22
C VAL A 709 -26.55 -1.87 -29.73
N LYS A 710 -27.25 -0.87 -30.29
CA LYS A 710 -27.18 -0.56 -31.72
C LYS A 710 -25.94 0.28 -32.02
N VAL A 711 -25.19 -0.13 -33.04
CA VAL A 711 -24.04 0.63 -33.57
C VAL A 711 -24.48 2.02 -34.03
N GLY A 712 -23.80 3.06 -33.53
CA GLY A 712 -24.00 4.45 -33.95
C GLY A 712 -25.11 5.23 -33.23
N GLU A 713 -25.80 4.64 -32.25
CA GLU A 713 -26.65 5.40 -31.32
C GLU A 713 -25.80 6.27 -30.39
N TRP A 714 -26.39 7.35 -29.86
CA TRP A 714 -25.72 8.33 -28.98
C TRP A 714 -25.03 7.71 -27.75
N TYR A 715 -25.51 6.55 -27.29
CA TYR A 715 -24.99 5.82 -26.14
C TYR A 715 -23.89 4.81 -26.48
N HIS A 716 -23.68 4.47 -27.76
CA HIS A 716 -22.89 3.30 -28.18
C HIS A 716 -21.47 3.32 -27.61
N ASP A 717 -20.74 4.42 -27.82
CA ASP A 717 -19.33 4.51 -27.46
C ASP A 717 -19.11 4.60 -25.94
N ALA A 718 -20.11 5.12 -25.21
CA ALA A 718 -20.12 5.13 -23.75
C ALA A 718 -20.40 3.74 -23.17
N ILE A 719 -21.27 2.94 -23.81
CA ILE A 719 -21.51 1.54 -23.43
C ILE A 719 -20.28 0.67 -23.75
N ASP A 720 -19.68 0.84 -24.93
CA ASP A 720 -18.41 0.17 -25.27
C ASP A 720 -17.34 0.44 -24.21
N TRP A 721 -17.12 1.70 -23.86
CA TRP A 721 -16.18 2.08 -22.79
C TRP A 721 -16.56 1.47 -21.44
N ALA A 722 -17.85 1.45 -21.08
CA ALA A 722 -18.31 0.93 -19.80
C ALA A 722 -18.16 -0.60 -19.68
N VAL A 723 -18.23 -1.32 -20.81
CA VAL A 723 -17.95 -2.75 -20.92
C VAL A 723 -16.43 -3.01 -20.95
N GLU A 724 -15.65 -2.24 -21.72
CA GLU A 724 -14.18 -2.34 -21.82
C GLU A 724 -13.50 -2.10 -20.46
N ASN A 725 -14.07 -1.22 -19.63
CA ASN A 725 -13.62 -0.94 -18.26
C ASN A 725 -14.33 -1.80 -17.19
N GLY A 726 -15.20 -2.73 -17.58
CA GLY A 726 -15.89 -3.66 -16.68
C GLY A 726 -16.91 -3.05 -15.71
N VAL A 727 -17.17 -1.74 -15.79
CA VAL A 727 -18.04 -1.01 -14.84
C VAL A 727 -19.53 -1.26 -15.09
N MET A 728 -19.94 -1.44 -16.35
CA MET A 728 -21.29 -1.88 -16.72
C MET A 728 -21.19 -2.97 -17.80
N THR A 729 -21.59 -4.19 -17.46
CA THR A 729 -21.38 -5.40 -18.29
C THR A 729 -22.67 -5.92 -18.94
N GLY A 730 -23.73 -5.11 -18.94
CA GLY A 730 -25.09 -5.53 -19.28
C GLY A 730 -25.81 -6.26 -18.14
N TYR A 731 -26.77 -7.12 -18.48
CA TYR A 731 -27.48 -7.99 -17.54
C TYR A 731 -26.89 -9.40 -17.51
N ASP A 732 -26.74 -9.96 -16.30
CA ASP A 732 -26.20 -11.30 -16.05
C ASP A 732 -27.33 -12.35 -15.90
N ASP A 733 -28.34 -12.24 -16.76
CA ASP A 733 -29.57 -13.07 -16.79
C ASP A 733 -29.60 -14.02 -18.00
N GLY A 734 -28.54 -14.02 -18.83
CA GLY A 734 -28.48 -14.76 -20.08
C GLY A 734 -29.25 -14.14 -21.25
N SER A 735 -29.87 -12.97 -21.09
CA SER A 735 -30.55 -12.25 -22.19
C SER A 735 -29.59 -11.66 -23.22
N HIS A 736 -28.31 -11.52 -22.86
CA HIS A 736 -27.28 -10.80 -23.61
C HIS A 736 -27.68 -9.36 -23.94
N LYS A 737 -28.34 -8.65 -23.00
CA LYS A 737 -28.74 -7.25 -23.15
C LYS A 737 -27.92 -6.29 -22.31
N PHE A 738 -27.80 -5.05 -22.77
CA PHE A 738 -27.38 -3.94 -21.91
C PHE A 738 -28.56 -3.29 -21.17
N GLY A 739 -29.72 -3.18 -21.81
CA GLY A 739 -30.84 -2.37 -21.35
C GLY A 739 -30.52 -0.86 -21.42
N PRO A 740 -30.23 -0.28 -22.60
CA PRO A 740 -29.81 1.13 -22.70
C PRO A 740 -30.91 2.11 -22.27
N ASP A 741 -32.15 1.82 -22.65
CA ASP A 741 -33.33 2.64 -22.35
C ASP A 741 -33.97 2.29 -21.00
N ASP A 742 -33.55 1.18 -20.36
CA ASP A 742 -34.06 0.73 -19.06
C ASP A 742 -33.52 1.62 -17.92
N THR A 743 -34.34 1.87 -16.90
CA THR A 743 -33.99 2.71 -15.75
C THR A 743 -32.88 2.09 -14.89
N LEU A 744 -31.97 2.92 -14.38
CA LEU A 744 -30.95 2.52 -13.42
C LEU A 744 -31.52 2.55 -12.00
N THR A 745 -31.48 1.41 -11.30
CA THR A 745 -31.87 1.34 -9.88
C THR A 745 -30.72 1.77 -8.96
N ARG A 746 -31.05 2.15 -7.72
CA ARG A 746 -30.08 2.55 -6.68
C ARG A 746 -29.03 1.48 -6.39
N SER A 747 -29.41 0.20 -6.39
CA SER A 747 -28.48 -0.94 -6.30
C SER A 747 -27.53 -1.06 -7.49
N GLN A 748 -27.99 -0.76 -8.71
CA GLN A 748 -27.15 -0.81 -9.92
C GLN A 748 -26.11 0.33 -9.96
N LEU A 749 -26.44 1.53 -9.48
CA LEU A 749 -25.46 2.61 -9.30
C LEU A 749 -24.39 2.21 -8.27
N ALA A 750 -24.81 1.71 -7.10
CA ALA A 750 -23.89 1.24 -6.08
C ALA A 750 -22.93 0.17 -6.65
N ALA A 751 -23.46 -0.82 -7.38
CA ALA A 751 -22.67 -1.87 -8.01
C ALA A 751 -21.71 -1.36 -9.10
N THR A 752 -22.13 -0.38 -9.89
CA THR A 752 -21.31 0.24 -10.94
C THR A 752 -20.16 1.06 -10.34
N LEU A 753 -20.41 1.81 -9.26
CA LEU A 753 -19.37 2.54 -8.54
C LEU A 753 -18.41 1.58 -7.79
N TYR A 754 -18.94 0.52 -7.19
CA TYR A 754 -18.14 -0.52 -6.54
C TYR A 754 -17.23 -1.25 -7.53
N LYS A 755 -17.73 -1.57 -8.74
CA LYS A 755 -16.91 -2.08 -9.86
C LYS A 755 -15.84 -1.07 -10.27
N LYS A 756 -16.20 0.22 -10.46
CA LYS A 756 -15.25 1.30 -10.80
C LYS A 756 -14.12 1.45 -9.77
N ALA A 757 -14.41 1.21 -8.48
CA ALA A 757 -13.43 1.25 -7.40
C ALA A 757 -12.53 0.01 -7.30
N GLY A 758 -12.67 -0.97 -8.20
CA GLY A 758 -11.91 -2.23 -8.15
C GLY A 758 -12.48 -3.28 -7.19
N GLN A 759 -13.77 -3.17 -6.82
CA GLN A 759 -14.49 -4.06 -5.91
C GLN A 759 -13.76 -4.32 -4.57
N PRO A 760 -13.38 -3.24 -3.82
CA PRO A 760 -12.62 -3.36 -2.58
C PRO A 760 -13.30 -4.23 -1.52
N ALA A 761 -12.50 -4.81 -0.62
CA ALA A 761 -13.00 -5.66 0.45
C ALA A 761 -14.00 -4.92 1.36
N VAL A 762 -15.17 -5.50 1.56
CA VAL A 762 -16.26 -4.94 2.37
C VAL A 762 -17.13 -6.08 2.92
N ASP A 763 -17.55 -5.90 4.17
CA ASP A 763 -18.51 -6.78 4.84
C ASP A 763 -19.95 -6.50 4.35
N ALA A 764 -20.55 -7.49 3.70
CA ALA A 764 -21.90 -7.42 3.17
C ALA A 764 -22.98 -7.28 4.26
N SER A 765 -22.73 -7.76 5.50
CA SER A 765 -23.69 -7.66 6.61
C SER A 765 -23.93 -6.21 7.06
N LYS A 766 -23.02 -5.29 6.72
CA LYS A 766 -23.22 -3.85 6.94
C LYS A 766 -24.38 -3.28 6.13
N VAL A 767 -24.83 -3.97 5.06
CA VAL A 767 -26.05 -3.58 4.32
C VAL A 767 -27.31 -3.71 5.17
N SER A 768 -27.33 -4.63 6.15
CA SER A 768 -28.44 -4.83 7.10
C SER A 768 -28.58 -3.72 8.14
N SER A 769 -27.81 -2.63 8.01
CA SER A 769 -28.14 -1.35 8.63
C SER A 769 -29.35 -0.68 7.99
N TYR A 770 -29.74 -1.11 6.78
CA TYR A 770 -30.99 -0.75 6.13
C TYR A 770 -32.04 -1.86 6.26
N THR A 771 -33.29 -1.49 6.49
CA THR A 771 -34.40 -2.41 6.80
C THR A 771 -34.92 -3.20 5.60
N ASP A 772 -34.48 -2.85 4.39
CA ASP A 772 -34.93 -3.37 3.10
C ASP A 772 -33.79 -3.95 2.24
N CYS A 773 -32.61 -4.21 2.82
CA CYS A 773 -31.47 -4.82 2.12
C CYS A 773 -31.04 -6.14 2.76
N ASP A 774 -31.08 -7.22 1.96
CA ASP A 774 -30.58 -8.54 2.34
C ASP A 774 -29.07 -8.63 2.14
N ALA A 775 -28.32 -9.11 3.15
CA ALA A 775 -26.87 -9.27 3.09
C ALA A 775 -26.38 -10.34 2.10
N SER A 776 -27.28 -11.21 1.62
CA SER A 776 -27.03 -12.20 0.57
C SER A 776 -27.36 -11.69 -0.84
N ALA A 777 -27.98 -10.51 -0.98
CA ALA A 777 -28.32 -9.95 -2.28
C ALA A 777 -27.07 -9.60 -3.11
N TRP A 778 -27.18 -9.69 -4.43
CA TRP A 778 -26.08 -9.41 -5.37
C TRP A 778 -25.47 -8.00 -5.21
N TYR A 779 -26.26 -7.04 -4.74
CA TYR A 779 -25.85 -5.66 -4.48
C TYR A 779 -25.28 -5.42 -3.07
N ALA A 780 -25.36 -6.37 -2.13
CA ALA A 780 -25.14 -6.14 -0.70
C ALA A 780 -23.78 -5.50 -0.39
N LYS A 781 -22.69 -6.09 -0.93
CA LYS A 781 -21.33 -5.52 -0.83
C LYS A 781 -21.24 -4.11 -1.40
N ALA A 782 -21.86 -3.87 -2.55
CA ALA A 782 -21.77 -2.60 -3.24
C ALA A 782 -22.51 -1.47 -2.50
N VAL A 783 -23.70 -1.75 -1.96
CA VAL A 783 -24.48 -0.81 -1.14
C VAL A 783 -23.80 -0.55 0.21
N ALA A 784 -23.25 -1.60 0.84
CA ALA A 784 -22.43 -1.47 2.06
C ALA A 784 -21.21 -0.57 1.83
N TRP A 785 -20.46 -0.78 0.75
CA TRP A 785 -19.30 0.04 0.39
C TRP A 785 -19.69 1.48 0.03
N ALA A 786 -20.68 1.68 -0.85
CA ALA A 786 -21.12 3.02 -1.26
C ALA A 786 -21.66 3.84 -0.06
N THR A 787 -22.22 3.18 0.95
CA THR A 787 -22.59 3.78 2.24
C THR A 787 -21.37 4.10 3.10
N GLN A 788 -20.43 3.15 3.25
CA GLN A 788 -19.19 3.32 4.03
C GLN A 788 -18.33 4.50 3.51
N GLN A 789 -18.26 4.68 2.19
CA GLN A 789 -17.54 5.79 1.56
C GLN A 789 -18.34 7.12 1.57
N GLY A 790 -19.55 7.15 2.13
CA GLY A 790 -20.42 8.34 2.17
C GLY A 790 -20.91 8.82 0.80
N LEU A 791 -20.81 7.98 -0.24
CA LEU A 791 -21.24 8.28 -1.60
C LEU A 791 -22.77 8.21 -1.69
N MET A 792 -23.33 7.08 -1.28
CA MET A 792 -24.76 6.84 -1.22
C MET A 792 -25.24 6.77 0.23
N THR A 793 -26.51 7.07 0.43
CA THR A 793 -27.18 7.08 1.73
C THR A 793 -28.60 6.56 1.54
N GLY A 794 -29.15 5.90 2.55
CA GLY A 794 -30.59 5.63 2.63
C GLY A 794 -31.43 6.91 2.72
N TYR A 795 -32.74 6.74 2.72
CA TYR A 795 -33.69 7.84 2.88
C TYR A 795 -33.86 8.22 4.35
N ASP A 796 -33.95 9.53 4.61
CA ASP A 796 -34.31 10.09 5.92
C ASP A 796 -35.85 10.08 6.08
N ASP A 797 -36.45 8.90 5.87
CA ASP A 797 -37.90 8.66 5.90
C ASP A 797 -38.41 8.14 7.26
N GLY A 798 -37.49 7.94 8.21
CA GLY A 798 -37.76 7.35 9.53
C GLY A 798 -37.91 5.82 9.54
N PHE A 799 -37.88 5.15 8.38
CA PHE A 799 -37.96 3.69 8.25
C PHE A 799 -36.60 3.02 8.03
N GLY A 800 -35.53 3.81 7.83
CA GLY A 800 -34.16 3.31 7.71
C GLY A 800 -33.94 2.50 6.43
N ARG A 801 -34.52 2.95 5.32
CA ARG A 801 -34.52 2.22 4.04
C ARG A 801 -33.44 2.71 3.08
N PHE A 802 -32.83 1.81 2.33
CA PHE A 802 -31.98 2.16 1.19
C PHE A 802 -32.76 2.27 -0.11
N ASP A 803 -33.86 1.53 -0.24
CA ASP A 803 -34.65 1.31 -1.44
C ASP A 803 -33.77 0.86 -2.64
N PRO A 804 -33.27 -0.39 -2.63
CA PRO A 804 -32.28 -0.87 -3.60
C PRO A 804 -32.83 -0.99 -5.03
N ASP A 805 -34.13 -1.25 -5.18
CA ASP A 805 -34.78 -1.42 -6.48
C ASP A 805 -35.47 -0.15 -6.98
N ALA A 806 -35.58 0.89 -6.17
CA ALA A 806 -36.08 2.19 -6.62
C ALA A 806 -35.17 2.81 -7.70
N GLU A 807 -35.85 3.50 -8.62
CA GLU A 807 -35.26 4.21 -9.76
C GLU A 807 -34.48 5.45 -9.29
N LEU A 808 -33.38 5.77 -9.99
CA LEU A 808 -32.55 6.93 -9.70
C LEU A 808 -32.99 8.15 -10.52
N THR A 809 -33.17 9.27 -9.83
CA THR A 809 -33.27 10.58 -10.51
C THR A 809 -31.90 11.11 -10.88
N ARG A 810 -31.86 12.01 -11.87
CA ARG A 810 -30.62 12.64 -12.35
C ARG A 810 -29.98 13.56 -11.31
N GLU A 811 -30.76 14.19 -10.43
CA GLU A 811 -30.24 14.96 -9.29
C GLU A 811 -29.64 14.06 -8.19
N GLN A 812 -30.19 12.84 -7.95
CA GLN A 812 -29.55 11.86 -7.07
C GLN A 812 -28.19 11.42 -7.63
N LEU A 813 -28.07 11.21 -8.95
CA LEU A 813 -26.78 10.91 -9.59
C LEU A 813 -25.76 12.04 -9.38
N ALA A 814 -26.17 13.30 -9.61
CA ALA A 814 -25.31 14.47 -9.42
C ALA A 814 -24.75 14.52 -7.99
N VAL A 815 -25.61 14.33 -6.98
CA VAL A 815 -25.19 14.30 -5.56
C VAL A 815 -24.20 13.19 -5.27
N VAL A 816 -24.37 11.99 -5.84
CA VAL A 816 -23.42 10.87 -5.63
C VAL A 816 -22.05 11.16 -6.29
N PHE A 817 -22.04 11.71 -7.50
CA PHE A 817 -20.79 12.08 -8.19
C PHE A 817 -20.09 13.27 -7.53
N TRP A 818 -20.85 14.25 -7.02
CA TRP A 818 -20.33 15.40 -6.26
C TRP A 818 -19.70 14.98 -4.93
N ARG A 819 -20.35 14.05 -4.20
CA ARG A 819 -19.77 13.39 -3.02
C ARG A 819 -18.46 12.67 -3.38
N ASN A 820 -18.43 11.92 -4.48
CA ASN A 820 -17.22 11.25 -4.98
C ASN A 820 -16.10 12.23 -5.37
N ALA A 821 -16.44 13.45 -5.79
CA ALA A 821 -15.48 14.51 -6.10
C ALA A 821 -14.98 15.29 -4.87
N GLY A 822 -15.41 14.92 -3.66
CA GLY A 822 -15.03 15.60 -2.42
C GLY A 822 -15.87 16.84 -2.08
N LYS A 823 -17.08 16.95 -2.65
CA LYS A 823 -18.01 18.09 -2.49
C LYS A 823 -17.42 19.46 -2.88
N PRO A 824 -16.87 19.60 -4.10
CA PRO A 824 -16.36 20.89 -4.60
C PRO A 824 -17.47 21.95 -4.69
N GLY A 825 -17.12 23.21 -4.44
CA GLY A 825 -18.04 24.34 -4.59
C GLY A 825 -18.43 24.58 -6.05
N ALA A 826 -19.68 24.98 -6.28
CA ALA A 826 -20.24 25.19 -7.60
C ALA A 826 -20.33 26.67 -8.01
N THR A 827 -20.57 26.91 -9.30
CA THR A 827 -20.63 28.24 -9.94
C THR A 827 -21.53 28.29 -11.19
N ALA A 828 -22.33 27.24 -11.43
CA ALA A 828 -23.28 27.26 -12.54
C ALA A 828 -24.49 28.12 -12.20
N ASP A 829 -25.32 28.40 -13.20
CA ASP A 829 -26.52 29.21 -13.05
C ASP A 829 -27.67 28.39 -13.65
N LEU A 830 -28.43 27.73 -12.78
CA LEU A 830 -29.47 26.80 -13.19
C LEU A 830 -30.63 27.51 -13.91
N ALA A 831 -30.80 28.82 -13.75
CA ALA A 831 -31.84 29.59 -14.45
C ALA A 831 -31.60 29.71 -15.97
N LYS A 832 -30.50 29.14 -16.49
CA LYS A 832 -30.25 28.93 -17.92
C LYS A 832 -30.98 27.73 -18.52
N PHE A 833 -31.50 26.83 -17.68
CA PHE A 833 -32.27 25.65 -18.07
C PHE A 833 -33.76 25.91 -17.78
N PRO A 834 -34.71 25.53 -18.66
CA PRO A 834 -36.14 25.87 -18.50
C PRO A 834 -36.77 25.39 -17.18
N ASP A 835 -36.27 24.28 -16.67
CA ASP A 835 -36.69 23.54 -15.48
C ASP A 835 -35.67 23.64 -14.33
N GLY A 836 -34.64 24.49 -14.44
CA GLY A 836 -33.55 24.52 -13.45
C GLY A 836 -34.02 24.80 -12.02
N SER A 837 -35.13 25.52 -11.86
CA SER A 837 -35.80 25.78 -10.58
C SER A 837 -36.63 24.61 -10.03
N GLU A 838 -36.72 23.49 -10.75
CA GLU A 838 -37.31 22.23 -10.27
C GLU A 838 -36.27 21.33 -9.60
N THR A 839 -34.99 21.75 -9.59
CA THR A 839 -33.92 21.09 -8.84
C THR A 839 -34.21 21.14 -7.34
N SER A 840 -34.13 20.00 -6.66
CA SER A 840 -34.30 19.94 -5.23
C SER A 840 -33.20 20.71 -4.49
N SER A 841 -33.56 21.48 -3.46
CA SER A 841 -32.60 22.28 -2.67
C SER A 841 -31.57 21.47 -1.86
N TRP A 842 -31.69 20.14 -1.81
CA TRP A 842 -30.67 19.23 -1.25
C TRP A 842 -29.67 18.73 -2.31
N ALA A 843 -29.94 18.99 -3.59
CA ALA A 843 -29.12 18.61 -4.74
C ALA A 843 -28.53 19.82 -5.50
N GLU A 844 -29.00 21.05 -5.22
CA GLU A 844 -28.65 22.30 -5.89
C GLU A 844 -27.13 22.49 -6.13
N ASP A 845 -26.31 22.50 -5.07
CA ASP A 845 -24.82 22.54 -5.15
C ASP A 845 -24.24 21.48 -6.11
N ALA A 846 -24.79 20.26 -6.06
CA ALA A 846 -24.27 19.11 -6.81
C ALA A 846 -24.70 19.13 -8.28
N VAL A 847 -25.91 19.61 -8.57
CA VAL A 847 -26.41 19.80 -9.93
C VAL A 847 -25.71 20.98 -10.58
N GLU A 848 -25.52 22.10 -9.87
CA GLU A 848 -24.68 23.20 -10.35
C GLU A 848 -23.24 22.74 -10.66
N TRP A 849 -22.64 21.93 -9.78
CA TRP A 849 -21.31 21.38 -10.03
C TRP A 849 -21.29 20.42 -11.23
N ALA A 850 -22.28 19.52 -11.35
CA ALA A 850 -22.38 18.58 -12.45
C ALA A 850 -22.61 19.29 -13.81
N VAL A 851 -23.29 20.44 -13.79
CA VAL A 851 -23.44 21.33 -14.95
C VAL A 851 -22.13 22.08 -15.25
N SER A 852 -21.48 22.67 -14.24
CA SER A 852 -20.22 23.42 -14.44
C SER A 852 -19.05 22.56 -14.93
N THR A 853 -19.10 21.25 -14.65
CA THR A 853 -18.14 20.24 -15.10
C THR A 853 -18.57 19.46 -16.35
N GLY A 854 -19.71 19.80 -16.96
CA GLY A 854 -20.19 19.15 -18.20
C GLY A 854 -20.68 17.71 -18.03
N LEU A 855 -20.77 17.17 -16.80
CA LEU A 855 -21.34 15.84 -16.56
C LEU A 855 -22.83 15.81 -16.95
N LEU A 856 -23.59 16.81 -16.50
CA LEU A 856 -24.96 17.07 -16.92
C LEU A 856 -24.99 18.26 -17.91
N LYS A 857 -25.32 17.98 -19.18
CA LYS A 857 -25.41 18.98 -20.27
C LYS A 857 -26.87 19.38 -20.60
N GLY A 858 -27.84 18.87 -19.84
CA GLY A 858 -29.27 18.90 -20.18
C GLY A 858 -29.70 17.76 -21.12
N TYR A 859 -30.92 17.85 -21.66
CA TYR A 859 -31.42 17.04 -22.77
C TYR A 859 -31.37 17.85 -24.08
N ASP A 860 -30.71 17.32 -25.12
CA ASP A 860 -30.43 18.06 -26.36
C ASP A 860 -31.69 18.51 -27.15
N ASN A 861 -32.85 17.88 -26.89
CA ASN A 861 -34.10 18.14 -27.58
C ASN A 861 -35.03 19.16 -26.91
N THR A 862 -34.88 19.44 -25.62
CA THR A 862 -35.69 20.42 -24.88
C THR A 862 -34.88 21.51 -24.17
N GLY A 863 -33.60 21.24 -23.88
CA GLY A 863 -32.74 22.11 -23.08
C GLY A 863 -32.97 21.99 -21.57
N GLU A 864 -33.80 21.05 -21.13
CA GLU A 864 -34.13 20.80 -19.71
C GLU A 864 -33.05 19.95 -19.02
N LEU A 865 -32.88 20.11 -17.70
CA LEU A 865 -32.01 19.25 -16.88
C LEU A 865 -32.68 17.91 -16.55
N GLY A 866 -34.00 17.89 -16.38
CA GLY A 866 -34.77 16.79 -15.81
C GLY A 866 -34.25 16.36 -14.43
N PRO A 867 -34.16 17.26 -13.43
CA PRO A 867 -33.49 16.96 -12.16
C PRO A 867 -34.15 15.78 -11.43
N SER A 868 -35.48 15.80 -11.31
CA SER A 868 -36.31 14.72 -10.76
C SER A 868 -36.61 13.59 -11.77
N GLY A 869 -36.10 13.70 -13.01
CA GLY A 869 -36.35 12.73 -14.07
C GLY A 869 -35.48 11.48 -13.95
N ASP A 870 -36.05 10.35 -14.37
CA ASP A 870 -35.42 9.03 -14.29
C ASP A 870 -34.16 8.90 -15.15
N LEU A 871 -33.14 8.25 -14.59
CA LEU A 871 -31.85 8.02 -15.21
C LEU A 871 -31.81 6.65 -15.88
N THR A 872 -31.73 6.59 -17.22
CA THR A 872 -31.50 5.32 -17.92
C THR A 872 -30.06 4.83 -17.78
N ARG A 873 -29.85 3.52 -17.93
CA ARG A 873 -28.52 2.90 -17.88
C ARG A 873 -27.58 3.43 -18.97
N ALA A 874 -28.09 3.81 -20.14
CA ALA A 874 -27.32 4.53 -21.15
C ALA A 874 -26.84 5.91 -20.67
N GLN A 875 -27.73 6.69 -20.02
CA GLN A 875 -27.35 8.01 -19.48
C GLN A 875 -26.26 7.87 -18.40
N MET A 876 -26.35 6.85 -17.54
CA MET A 876 -25.31 6.53 -16.56
C MET A 876 -23.95 6.23 -17.23
N ALA A 877 -23.92 5.34 -18.22
CA ALA A 877 -22.71 5.02 -18.96
C ALA A 877 -22.10 6.29 -19.60
N THR A 878 -22.93 7.18 -20.17
CA THR A 878 -22.50 8.45 -20.76
C THR A 878 -21.95 9.44 -19.74
N VAL A 879 -22.51 9.53 -18.52
CA VAL A 879 -21.96 10.39 -17.45
C VAL A 879 -20.60 9.85 -16.98
N MET A 880 -20.44 8.53 -16.82
CA MET A 880 -19.15 7.92 -16.52
C MET A 880 -18.11 8.15 -17.62
N TYR A 881 -18.52 8.00 -18.89
CA TYR A 881 -17.66 8.21 -20.06
C TYR A 881 -17.14 9.65 -20.14
N ARG A 882 -18.02 10.65 -19.94
CA ARG A 882 -17.62 12.07 -19.84
C ARG A 882 -16.63 12.31 -18.70
N GLN A 883 -16.91 11.77 -17.50
CA GLN A 883 -16.02 11.90 -16.34
C GLN A 883 -14.63 11.28 -16.58
N ALA A 884 -14.51 10.29 -17.47
CA ALA A 884 -13.25 9.63 -17.79
C ALA A 884 -12.45 10.30 -18.93
N ASN A 885 -13.02 11.27 -19.66
CA ASN A 885 -12.41 11.81 -20.88
C ASN A 885 -12.28 13.36 -20.93
N GLU A 886 -12.73 14.08 -19.90
CA GLU A 886 -12.67 15.56 -19.78
C GLU A 886 -13.31 16.30 -20.97
N GLU A 887 -14.64 16.21 -21.09
CA GLU A 887 -15.43 16.66 -22.26
C GLU A 887 -16.29 17.92 -22.05
#